data_AF-A0A7G2FHM4-F1
#
_entry.id   AF-A0A7G2FHM4-F1
#
_cell.length_a   1.000
_cell.length_b   1.000
_cell.length_c   1.000
_cell.angle_alpha   90.00
_cell.angle_beta   90.00
_cell.angle_gamma   90.00
#
_symmetry.space_group_name_H-M   'P 1'
#
loop_
_entity.id
_entity.type
_entity.pdbx_description
1 polymer ?
#
loop_
_entity_poly.entity_id
_entity_poly.type
_entity_poly.pdbx_seq_one_letter_code
_entity_poly.pdbx_strand_id
1 'polypeptide(L)'
;MARWLLQILIISSLHLSSVSSQQETSFVYESFLDRQNLYLDKSAIVLPSGLLQLTNASEHQMGHAFHKKPIEFSSSGPLSFSTHFVCALVPKPGFEGGHGIVFVLSPSMDFTHAESTRYLGIFNASTNGSSSYHVLAVELDTIWNPDFKDIDHNHVGIDVNSPISVAIASASYYSDMKGSNESINLLSGNPIQVWVDYEGTLLNVSVAPLEVQKPTRPLLSHPINLTELFPNRSSLFAGFSAATGTAISDQYILWWSFSIDRGSLQRLDISKLPEVPHPRAPHKKVSTLIILLPVCLAILVLAVLAGLYFRRRRKPTMEQVVLYLNKNLPLPDFSPYTLGIGTFAPVLVDASSLVVSSASWSLSGPSMSSSSPNHSPYAWQSTDQPWGQTIDTKNSLHIVAEPEKPSPAVKMVTLPAEDPQSNHSSISSQSQENLYLDGSATVLPNGLLQLTNASDHQMAHVFYKDSIELSSSKPLSFSTHFVCALVPQPGVEGGHGMAFVVSPSMDFSHAESTRYLGIFNVSKNGSPSSNVLAVELDTIWNPDFEDIDHNHVGIDVNSPLSVGTASASYYSDIKGKNESINLLSGHPIQVWVDYEDNMLNVSMAPREVQKPSRPLLSQHINLSDIYPNRRLFVGFSAATGTAISYQYVLSWSFSTSRGSLQRFDISRLPEVPHPRAEHKNLSPLFIDLLGFLAIMGLCTLTGMYFFKRGKPTMEQVILYLNQNLPLPDFSPYTVGISNHSSVLIDAASLVASRSCQQEEAGFIYNGFGQAQAGLHLDGAAKILFPDGLLQLTNASTQQMGHAFFKKPFKFDSYEKKLSFSTHFVCALVPKPGADGGHGIAFVVSSSIDFTQADPTQYLGLLNISTNGSPSSQLLAIELDTVESAEFDDIDKNHVGIDIKSLNSVESASASYFSNAKGKNQSIKLLSGDPIQIWVDYEGALLNVTVAPLSIQKPNHPLLSRSINLTDIFPDRKLFFGFSAATGTLVSYQYILGWSFSRSRMLLQSLDFSKLPQIPHPKAKQEQTSPLLIVLLMDSIVDAIDTRLGGQYSVEETVMVLKLGLICTNIVAESRPTMEQVIQYINQNLPLPNFSPGSLGIGVSTPVLLESVFNSRSSLAPSISPPSSHNSMFVTHTITYGDGR
;
A
#
# COMPACT_ATOMS: atom_id res chain seq x y z
N MET A 1 -76.66 35.84 12.74
CA MET A 1 -75.77 34.80 13.30
C MET A 1 -75.62 33.59 12.38
N ALA A 2 -76.44 32.54 12.46
CA ALA A 2 -76.18 31.25 11.79
C ALA A 2 -75.95 31.31 10.26
N ARG A 3 -76.75 32.08 9.49
CA ARG A 3 -76.55 32.22 8.03
C ARG A 3 -75.22 32.90 7.64
N TRP A 4 -74.74 33.84 8.46
CA TRP A 4 -73.46 34.52 8.23
C TRP A 4 -72.27 33.62 8.56
N LEU A 5 -72.37 32.82 9.63
CA LEU A 5 -71.37 31.81 9.95
C LEU A 5 -71.25 30.75 8.85
N LEU A 6 -72.38 30.30 8.26
CA LEU A 6 -72.35 29.33 7.16
C LEU A 6 -71.72 29.92 5.89
N GLN A 7 -71.99 31.18 5.55
CA GLN A 7 -71.34 31.84 4.42
C GLN A 7 -69.84 32.06 4.64
N ILE A 8 -69.42 32.45 5.85
CA ILE A 8 -68.00 32.54 6.21
C ILE A 8 -67.33 31.17 6.14
N LEU A 9 -67.98 30.09 6.61
CA LEU A 9 -67.45 28.73 6.51
C LEU A 9 -67.30 28.29 5.05
N ILE A 10 -68.30 28.53 4.20
CA ILE A 10 -68.26 28.18 2.77
C ILE A 10 -67.20 29.00 2.01
N ILE A 11 -67.05 30.29 2.31
CA ILE A 11 -66.00 31.13 1.71
C ILE A 11 -64.61 30.67 2.21
N SER A 12 -64.48 30.28 3.50
CA SER A 12 -63.23 29.75 4.03
C SER A 12 -62.85 28.39 3.43
N SER A 13 -63.81 27.51 3.14
CA SER A 13 -63.54 26.22 2.51
C SER A 13 -63.30 26.33 0.99
N LEU A 14 -63.88 27.33 0.32
CA LEU A 14 -63.56 27.68 -1.06
C LEU A 14 -62.18 28.36 -1.20
N HIS A 15 -61.71 29.11 -0.20
CA HIS A 15 -60.34 29.61 -0.16
C HIS A 15 -59.30 28.55 0.27
N LEU A 16 -59.70 27.49 0.98
CA LEU A 16 -58.79 26.37 1.34
C LEU A 16 -58.66 25.29 0.25
N SER A 17 -59.39 25.39 -0.85
CA SER A 17 -59.35 24.43 -1.97
C SER A 17 -58.65 24.96 -3.23
N SER A 18 -57.95 26.09 -3.13
CA SER A 18 -57.03 26.57 -4.16
C SER A 18 -55.57 26.53 -3.69
N VAL A 19 -55.09 25.33 -3.32
CA VAL A 19 -53.66 25.03 -3.52
C VAL A 19 -53.45 24.98 -5.03
N SER A 20 -53.10 26.13 -5.61
CA SER A 20 -52.45 26.13 -6.91
C SER A 20 -51.19 25.28 -6.75
N SER A 21 -51.10 24.17 -7.48
CA SER A 21 -49.86 23.45 -7.65
C SER A 21 -48.95 24.34 -8.50
N GLN A 22 -48.26 25.28 -7.87
CA GLN A 22 -47.14 25.95 -8.50
C GLN A 22 -46.10 24.87 -8.80
N GLN A 23 -45.89 24.63 -10.08
CA GLN A 23 -44.83 23.80 -10.60
C GLN A 23 -43.49 24.37 -10.10
N GLU A 24 -42.76 23.60 -9.31
CA GLU A 24 -41.56 24.08 -8.62
C GLU A 24 -40.37 24.02 -9.58
N THR A 25 -40.18 25.10 -10.36
CA THR A 25 -39.15 25.18 -11.41
C THR A 25 -37.73 25.43 -10.86
N SER A 26 -37.58 25.60 -9.55
CA SER A 26 -36.30 25.76 -8.86
C SER A 26 -36.39 25.45 -7.37
N PHE A 27 -35.31 24.95 -6.78
CA PHE A 27 -35.15 24.85 -5.32
C PHE A 27 -33.71 25.17 -4.88
N VAL A 28 -33.54 25.48 -3.60
CA VAL A 28 -32.26 25.80 -2.97
C VAL A 28 -32.21 25.22 -1.54
N TYR A 29 -31.14 24.51 -1.23
CA TYR A 29 -30.75 24.10 0.10
C TYR A 29 -29.58 24.98 0.55
N GLU A 30 -29.87 26.11 1.21
CA GLU A 30 -28.83 26.88 1.93
C GLU A 30 -28.25 26.08 3.11
N SER A 31 -29.02 25.13 3.62
CA SER A 31 -28.64 24.14 4.63
C SER A 31 -29.61 22.96 4.53
N PHE A 32 -29.18 21.74 4.84
CA PHE A 32 -30.02 20.55 4.77
C PHE A 32 -30.88 20.30 6.02
N LEU A 33 -30.90 21.23 6.98
CA LEU A 33 -31.69 21.12 8.23
C LEU A 33 -33.20 21.00 7.98
N ASP A 34 -33.75 21.63 6.94
CA ASP A 34 -35.16 21.43 6.55
C ASP A 34 -35.33 20.17 5.69
N ARG A 35 -35.62 19.06 6.38
CA ARG A 35 -35.76 17.73 5.77
C ARG A 35 -37.11 17.50 5.07
N GLN A 36 -38.04 18.46 5.07
CA GLN A 36 -39.39 18.24 4.55
C GLN A 36 -39.36 17.78 3.09
N ASN A 37 -38.57 18.44 2.25
CA ASN A 37 -38.43 18.15 0.82
C ASN A 37 -37.22 17.26 0.47
N LEU A 38 -36.47 16.74 1.45
CA LEU A 38 -35.30 15.87 1.21
C LEU A 38 -35.62 14.41 1.57
N TYR A 39 -35.39 13.48 0.64
CA TYR A 39 -35.38 12.03 0.84
C TYR A 39 -33.94 11.59 1.11
N LEU A 40 -33.76 10.66 2.03
CA LEU A 40 -32.47 10.08 2.41
C LEU A 40 -32.64 8.56 2.47
N ASP A 41 -31.68 7.82 1.91
CA ASP A 41 -31.60 6.36 2.02
C ASP A 41 -30.17 5.89 2.35
N LYS A 42 -30.07 4.66 2.83
CA LYS A 42 -28.83 3.97 3.21
C LYS A 42 -28.05 4.75 4.27
N SER A 43 -26.80 5.13 4.01
CA SER A 43 -25.91 5.80 4.98
C SER A 43 -26.12 7.31 5.08
N ALA A 44 -26.95 7.90 4.22
CA ALA A 44 -27.05 9.35 4.09
C ALA A 44 -27.77 10.00 5.29
N ILE A 45 -27.11 10.94 5.94
CA ILE A 45 -27.60 11.66 7.12
C ILE A 45 -27.36 13.17 7.01
N VAL A 46 -28.25 13.96 7.60
CA VAL A 46 -28.00 15.40 7.81
C VAL A 46 -27.44 15.61 9.21
N LEU A 47 -26.23 16.15 9.29
CA LEU A 47 -25.53 16.46 10.53
C LEU A 47 -26.14 17.68 11.26
N PRO A 48 -25.92 17.85 12.57
CA PRO A 48 -26.39 19.02 13.31
C PRO A 48 -25.84 20.36 12.80
N SER A 49 -24.71 20.35 12.08
CA SER A 49 -24.15 21.52 11.38
C SER A 49 -24.93 21.92 10.13
N GLY A 50 -25.90 21.11 9.69
CA GLY A 50 -26.66 21.33 8.46
C GLY A 50 -25.99 20.80 7.18
N LEU A 51 -24.84 20.14 7.30
CA LEU A 51 -24.22 19.34 6.24
C LEU A 51 -25.06 18.10 5.92
N LEU A 52 -25.13 17.74 4.64
CA LEU A 52 -25.56 16.43 4.20
C LEU A 52 -24.33 15.54 4.04
N GLN A 53 -24.22 14.50 4.85
CA GLN A 53 -23.23 13.44 4.73
C GLN A 53 -23.86 12.28 3.95
N LEU A 54 -23.25 11.85 2.84
CA LEU A 54 -23.72 10.72 2.05
C LEU A 54 -23.18 9.40 2.62
N THR A 55 -21.87 9.32 2.84
CA THR A 55 -21.21 8.22 3.56
C THR A 55 -20.30 8.76 4.66
N ASN A 56 -19.93 7.90 5.60
CA ASN A 56 -18.81 8.15 6.50
C ASN A 56 -17.60 7.28 6.16
N ALA A 57 -16.46 7.56 6.77
CA ALA A 57 -15.20 6.83 6.58
C ALA A 57 -15.17 5.41 7.21
N SER A 58 -16.18 4.61 6.86
CA SER A 58 -16.29 3.15 7.06
C SER A 58 -16.38 2.44 5.70
N GLU A 59 -16.05 1.17 5.68
CA GLU A 59 -15.99 0.34 4.47
C GLU A 59 -17.39 -0.07 3.97
N HIS A 60 -17.49 -0.32 2.67
CA HIS A 60 -18.66 -0.89 1.98
C HIS A 60 -20.00 -0.13 2.17
N GLN A 61 -19.96 1.20 2.30
CA GLN A 61 -21.17 2.03 2.39
C GLN A 61 -21.65 2.55 1.03
N MET A 62 -22.95 2.83 0.97
CA MET A 62 -23.54 3.73 -0.02
C MET A 62 -24.48 4.71 0.71
N GLY A 63 -24.74 5.87 0.13
CA GLY A 63 -25.71 6.82 0.64
C GLY A 63 -26.41 7.60 -0.46
N HIS A 64 -27.71 7.84 -0.30
CA HIS A 64 -28.53 8.52 -1.30
C HIS A 64 -29.28 9.70 -0.70
N ALA A 65 -29.35 10.80 -1.44
CA ALA A 65 -30.11 11.98 -1.03
C ALA A 65 -30.80 12.64 -2.22
N PHE A 66 -32.13 12.66 -2.25
CA PHE A 66 -32.92 13.15 -3.38
C PHE A 66 -33.89 14.27 -2.98
N HIS A 67 -34.16 15.19 -3.91
CA HIS A 67 -35.28 16.11 -3.76
C HIS A 67 -36.60 15.33 -3.96
N LYS A 68 -37.47 15.33 -2.94
CA LYS A 68 -38.69 14.49 -2.89
C LYS A 68 -39.72 14.78 -3.97
N LYS A 69 -39.79 16.03 -4.44
CA LYS A 69 -40.78 16.43 -5.45
C LYS A 69 -40.21 16.15 -6.83
N PRO A 70 -41.00 15.55 -7.74
CA PRO A 70 -40.54 15.34 -9.11
C PRO A 70 -40.40 16.66 -9.85
N ILE A 71 -39.37 16.73 -10.68
CA ILE A 71 -39.05 17.83 -11.58
C ILE A 71 -39.78 17.53 -12.89
N GLU A 72 -40.83 18.30 -13.17
CA GLU A 72 -41.66 18.13 -14.36
C GLU A 72 -41.09 18.97 -15.52
N PHE A 73 -40.46 18.31 -16.49
CA PHE A 73 -39.99 18.97 -17.72
C PHE A 73 -41.13 19.13 -18.73
N SER A 74 -41.38 20.38 -19.16
CA SER A 74 -42.45 20.68 -20.10
C SER A 74 -42.36 19.83 -21.38
N SER A 75 -43.51 19.36 -21.85
CA SER A 75 -43.61 18.62 -23.12
C SER A 75 -43.49 19.51 -24.36
N SER A 76 -43.67 20.83 -24.22
CA SER A 76 -43.79 21.79 -25.32
C SER A 76 -42.70 22.86 -25.39
N GLY A 77 -41.77 22.90 -24.43
CA GLY A 77 -40.62 23.83 -24.40
C GLY A 77 -39.29 23.13 -24.68
N PRO A 78 -38.21 23.91 -24.97
CA PRO A 78 -36.86 23.36 -25.03
C PRO A 78 -36.44 22.83 -23.64
N LEU A 79 -35.81 21.66 -23.61
CA LEU A 79 -35.26 21.10 -22.37
C LEU A 79 -34.02 21.89 -21.95
N SER A 80 -34.08 22.44 -20.73
CA SER A 80 -32.93 23.01 -20.02
C SER A 80 -33.01 22.68 -18.54
N PHE A 81 -31.86 22.51 -17.90
CA PHE A 81 -31.73 22.65 -16.45
C PHE A 81 -30.34 23.19 -16.13
N SER A 82 -30.18 23.72 -14.93
CA SER A 82 -28.86 24.01 -14.37
C SER A 82 -28.89 23.65 -12.89
N THR A 83 -27.82 23.03 -12.40
CA THR A 83 -27.61 22.81 -10.97
C THR A 83 -26.22 23.26 -10.58
N HIS A 84 -26.13 23.80 -9.37
CA HIS A 84 -24.89 24.22 -8.72
C HIS A 84 -24.89 23.61 -7.33
N PHE A 85 -23.83 22.89 -6.97
CA PHE A 85 -23.66 22.36 -5.62
C PHE A 85 -22.23 22.54 -5.13
N VAL A 86 -22.08 22.47 -3.81
CA VAL A 86 -20.78 22.50 -3.13
C VAL A 86 -20.62 21.19 -2.39
N CYS A 87 -19.54 20.45 -2.66
CA CYS A 87 -19.22 19.17 -2.03
C CYS A 87 -17.81 19.14 -1.46
N ALA A 88 -17.50 18.16 -0.61
CA ALA A 88 -16.16 17.88 -0.13
C ALA A 88 -15.98 16.37 0.09
N LEU A 89 -14.86 15.81 -0.39
CA LEU A 89 -14.49 14.41 -0.18
C LEU A 89 -13.28 14.41 0.78
N VAL A 90 -13.48 13.88 1.99
CA VAL A 90 -12.49 13.94 3.07
C VAL A 90 -11.93 12.53 3.31
N PRO A 91 -10.72 12.20 2.80
CA PRO A 91 -10.13 10.89 3.04
C PRO A 91 -9.75 10.71 4.51
N LYS A 92 -9.82 9.47 4.98
CA LYS A 92 -9.38 9.12 6.33
C LYS A 92 -7.85 9.14 6.40
N PRO A 93 -7.22 9.73 7.44
CA PRO A 93 -5.76 9.77 7.54
C PRO A 93 -5.12 8.37 7.48
N GLY A 94 -4.36 8.11 6.42
CA GLY A 94 -3.67 6.84 6.20
C GLY A 94 -4.44 5.78 5.38
N PHE A 95 -5.54 6.17 4.71
CA PHE A 95 -6.28 5.32 3.78
C PHE A 95 -6.38 5.99 2.41
N GLU A 96 -6.58 5.19 1.37
CA GLU A 96 -7.01 5.64 0.05
C GLU A 96 -8.48 6.14 0.13
N GLY A 97 -8.80 7.22 -0.60
CA GLY A 97 -10.12 7.86 -0.55
C GLY A 97 -11.24 7.02 -1.19
N GLY A 98 -12.50 7.29 -0.86
CA GLY A 98 -13.64 6.48 -1.35
C GLY A 98 -13.93 6.61 -2.86
N HIS A 99 -14.98 5.94 -3.33
CA HIS A 99 -15.42 5.92 -4.73
C HIS A 99 -16.25 7.16 -5.12
N GLY A 100 -15.74 8.36 -4.82
CA GLY A 100 -16.31 9.60 -5.35
C GLY A 100 -17.67 10.07 -4.80
N ILE A 101 -18.25 11.05 -5.50
CA ILE A 101 -19.62 11.57 -5.31
C ILE A 101 -20.27 11.75 -6.68
N VAL A 102 -21.55 11.42 -6.81
CA VAL A 102 -22.30 11.52 -8.07
C VAL A 102 -23.54 12.40 -7.90
N PHE A 103 -23.74 13.34 -8.82
CA PHE A 103 -25.03 14.00 -9.04
C PHE A 103 -25.89 13.15 -10.00
N VAL A 104 -27.15 12.89 -9.64
CA VAL A 104 -28.01 11.92 -10.33
C VAL A 104 -29.33 12.56 -10.78
N LEU A 105 -29.74 12.29 -12.02
CA LEU A 105 -31.08 12.55 -12.54
C LEU A 105 -31.69 11.22 -13.04
N SER A 106 -32.85 10.84 -12.48
CA SER A 106 -33.47 9.51 -12.68
C SER A 106 -35.00 9.58 -12.60
N PRO A 107 -35.77 8.70 -13.28
CA PRO A 107 -37.22 8.58 -13.07
C PRO A 107 -37.60 7.96 -11.72
N SER A 108 -36.62 7.47 -10.93
CA SER A 108 -36.83 6.84 -9.64
C SER A 108 -35.78 7.29 -8.60
N MET A 109 -36.18 7.31 -7.32
CA MET A 109 -35.26 7.44 -6.18
C MET A 109 -34.84 6.07 -5.61
N ASP A 110 -35.36 4.97 -6.15
CA ASP A 110 -35.08 3.60 -5.71
C ASP A 110 -33.81 3.05 -6.39
N PHE A 111 -32.72 3.00 -5.62
CA PHE A 111 -31.44 2.40 -5.98
C PHE A 111 -31.13 1.15 -5.12
N THR A 112 -32.16 0.41 -4.70
CA THR A 112 -32.01 -0.81 -3.88
C THR A 112 -31.17 -1.91 -4.53
N HIS A 113 -31.02 -1.87 -5.86
CA HIS A 113 -30.24 -2.80 -6.69
C HIS A 113 -28.76 -2.44 -6.80
N ALA A 114 -28.35 -1.24 -6.37
CA ALA A 114 -26.99 -0.75 -6.56
C ALA A 114 -25.99 -1.31 -5.53
N GLU A 115 -24.70 -1.27 -5.86
CA GLU A 115 -23.60 -1.84 -5.06
C GLU A 115 -22.73 -0.76 -4.39
N SER A 116 -22.28 -1.03 -3.17
CA SER A 116 -21.51 -0.09 -2.32
C SER A 116 -20.00 -0.23 -2.50
N THR A 117 -19.54 -0.12 -3.74
CA THR A 117 -18.11 -0.16 -4.10
C THR A 117 -17.88 0.75 -5.32
N ARG A 118 -17.11 0.27 -6.31
CA ARG A 118 -16.84 0.89 -7.61
C ARG A 118 -18.07 1.43 -8.36
N TYR A 119 -19.26 0.90 -8.10
CA TYR A 119 -20.49 1.27 -8.80
C TYR A 119 -21.15 2.58 -8.30
N LEU A 120 -20.43 3.40 -7.54
CA LEU A 120 -20.80 4.75 -7.10
C LEU A 120 -22.11 4.83 -6.28
N GLY A 121 -22.62 3.68 -5.84
CA GLY A 121 -23.92 3.57 -5.18
C GLY A 121 -25.13 3.66 -6.12
N ILE A 122 -24.98 3.73 -7.45
CA ILE A 122 -26.11 3.81 -8.40
C ILE A 122 -26.15 2.71 -9.47
N PHE A 123 -25.07 1.97 -9.66
CA PHE A 123 -24.98 0.87 -10.63
C PHE A 123 -24.71 -0.48 -9.94
N ASN A 124 -24.65 -1.55 -10.73
CA ASN A 124 -24.44 -2.92 -10.29
C ASN A 124 -23.83 -3.75 -11.45
N ALA A 125 -23.09 -4.82 -11.12
CA ALA A 125 -22.35 -5.64 -12.08
C ALA A 125 -23.23 -6.26 -13.18
N SER A 126 -24.44 -6.70 -12.81
CA SER A 126 -25.42 -7.35 -13.69
C SER A 126 -26.30 -6.39 -14.50
N THR A 127 -26.29 -5.10 -14.19
CA THR A 127 -27.18 -4.09 -14.80
C THR A 127 -26.46 -3.01 -15.63
N ASN A 128 -25.11 -3.02 -15.60
CA ASN A 128 -24.26 -2.08 -16.33
C ASN A 128 -24.63 -1.98 -17.83
N GLY A 129 -24.98 -0.77 -18.27
CA GLY A 129 -25.31 -0.47 -19.67
C GLY A 129 -26.74 -0.82 -20.09
N SER A 130 -27.62 -1.26 -19.17
CA SER A 130 -29.01 -1.53 -19.51
C SER A 130 -29.81 -0.25 -19.76
N SER A 131 -30.35 -0.11 -20.97
CA SER A 131 -31.18 1.03 -21.38
C SER A 131 -32.53 1.17 -20.64
N SER A 132 -32.84 0.25 -19.71
CA SER A 132 -34.05 0.25 -18.89
C SER A 132 -34.00 1.18 -17.68
N TYR A 133 -32.81 1.60 -17.23
CA TYR A 133 -32.66 2.34 -15.97
C TYR A 133 -32.91 3.85 -16.12
N HIS A 134 -32.64 4.40 -17.31
CA HIS A 134 -32.84 5.82 -17.62
C HIS A 134 -32.17 6.73 -16.59
N VAL A 135 -30.87 6.59 -16.39
CA VAL A 135 -30.07 7.40 -15.47
C VAL A 135 -29.11 8.30 -16.24
N LEU A 136 -29.09 9.58 -15.89
CA LEU A 136 -27.99 10.50 -16.18
C LEU A 136 -27.26 10.78 -14.87
N ALA A 137 -25.94 10.65 -14.86
CA ALA A 137 -25.11 11.00 -13.73
C ALA A 137 -23.94 11.91 -14.12
N VAL A 138 -23.41 12.63 -13.13
CA VAL A 138 -22.15 13.37 -13.22
C VAL A 138 -21.33 13.00 -12.00
N GLU A 139 -20.28 12.21 -12.24
CA GLU A 139 -19.39 11.68 -11.22
C GLU A 139 -18.19 12.59 -10.94
N LEU A 140 -17.74 12.59 -9.70
CA LEU A 140 -16.46 13.08 -9.23
C LEU A 140 -15.76 11.88 -8.57
N ASP A 141 -15.17 10.97 -9.36
CA ASP A 141 -14.51 9.78 -8.83
C ASP A 141 -13.05 10.05 -8.45
N THR A 142 -12.65 9.37 -7.38
CA THR A 142 -11.37 9.43 -6.69
C THR A 142 -10.69 8.08 -6.57
N ILE A 143 -11.24 7.06 -7.23
CA ILE A 143 -10.61 5.78 -7.54
C ILE A 143 -10.42 5.70 -9.05
N TRP A 144 -9.38 4.99 -9.48
CA TRP A 144 -9.18 4.65 -10.88
C TRP A 144 -9.57 3.19 -11.09
N ASN A 145 -10.43 2.96 -12.06
CA ASN A 145 -10.98 1.66 -12.38
C ASN A 145 -10.81 1.32 -13.87
N PRO A 146 -9.84 0.46 -14.23
CA PRO A 146 -9.55 0.17 -15.64
C PRO A 146 -10.73 -0.47 -16.38
N ASP A 147 -11.58 -1.30 -15.74
CA ASP A 147 -12.74 -1.89 -16.45
C ASP A 147 -13.84 -0.87 -16.73
N PHE A 148 -13.84 0.28 -16.06
CA PHE A 148 -14.75 1.40 -16.35
C PHE A 148 -14.16 2.44 -17.31
N LYS A 149 -12.88 2.25 -17.68
CA LYS A 149 -12.10 3.13 -18.58
C LYS A 149 -11.82 4.51 -17.98
N ASP A 150 -11.73 4.54 -16.67
CA ASP A 150 -11.30 5.71 -15.91
C ASP A 150 -9.92 6.12 -16.38
N ILE A 151 -9.69 7.43 -16.48
CA ILE A 151 -8.42 7.97 -17.00
C ILE A 151 -7.38 8.19 -15.90
N ASP A 152 -7.80 8.37 -14.64
CA ASP A 152 -6.95 8.51 -13.46
C ASP A 152 -7.79 8.43 -12.17
N HIS A 153 -7.14 8.51 -11.00
CA HIS A 153 -7.75 8.42 -9.67
C HIS A 153 -8.37 9.75 -9.18
N ASN A 154 -8.65 10.71 -10.07
CA ASN A 154 -9.04 12.07 -9.71
C ASN A 154 -9.72 12.75 -10.92
N HIS A 155 -10.84 12.20 -11.38
CA HIS A 155 -11.49 12.61 -12.62
C HIS A 155 -12.94 13.08 -12.40
N VAL A 156 -13.50 13.72 -13.43
CA VAL A 156 -14.92 14.08 -13.51
C VAL A 156 -15.48 13.41 -14.76
N GLY A 157 -16.67 12.84 -14.63
CA GLY A 157 -17.31 12.07 -15.68
C GLY A 157 -18.77 12.45 -15.93
N ILE A 158 -19.34 11.88 -17.00
CA ILE A 158 -20.75 11.99 -17.37
C ILE A 158 -21.24 10.60 -17.73
N ASP A 159 -22.16 10.07 -16.92
CA ASP A 159 -22.62 8.69 -16.99
C ASP A 159 -24.01 8.59 -17.59
N VAL A 160 -24.23 7.56 -18.42
CA VAL A 160 -25.52 7.29 -19.05
C VAL A 160 -25.84 5.80 -18.97
N ASN A 161 -26.64 5.42 -17.97
CA ASN A 161 -27.02 4.03 -17.65
C ASN A 161 -25.85 3.05 -17.35
N SER A 162 -24.64 3.57 -17.13
CA SER A 162 -23.41 2.79 -16.95
C SER A 162 -22.39 3.64 -16.18
N PRO A 163 -21.53 3.06 -15.32
CA PRO A 163 -20.34 3.74 -14.78
C PRO A 163 -19.23 3.92 -15.81
N ILE A 164 -19.41 3.48 -17.07
CA ILE A 164 -18.49 3.83 -18.15
C ILE A 164 -18.92 5.20 -18.69
N SER A 165 -18.22 6.23 -18.23
CA SER A 165 -18.44 7.62 -18.61
C SER A 165 -18.47 7.82 -20.14
N VAL A 166 -19.49 8.50 -20.65
CA VAL A 166 -19.59 8.89 -22.09
C VAL A 166 -18.73 10.12 -22.41
N ALA A 167 -18.32 10.87 -21.38
CA ALA A 167 -17.28 11.89 -21.45
C ALA A 167 -16.59 12.02 -20.10
N ILE A 168 -15.25 12.04 -20.10
CA ILE A 168 -14.41 11.98 -18.91
C ILE A 168 -13.22 12.94 -19.06
N ALA A 169 -12.81 13.59 -17.96
CA ALA A 169 -11.63 14.45 -17.91
C ALA A 169 -11.06 14.58 -16.49
N SER A 170 -9.73 14.61 -16.38
CA SER A 170 -9.02 14.77 -15.10
C SER A 170 -9.49 16.05 -14.40
N ALA A 171 -9.77 15.97 -13.10
CA ALA A 171 -10.41 17.04 -12.34
C ALA A 171 -9.56 18.32 -12.40
N SER A 172 -10.07 19.30 -13.14
CA SER A 172 -9.37 20.55 -13.42
C SER A 172 -10.37 21.64 -13.81
N TYR A 173 -9.93 22.90 -13.76
CA TYR A 173 -10.75 24.04 -14.16
C TYR A 173 -9.97 25.01 -15.04
N TYR A 174 -10.65 25.63 -16.00
CA TYR A 174 -10.03 26.69 -16.80
C TYR A 174 -9.95 27.98 -15.97
N SER A 175 -8.74 28.42 -15.67
CA SER A 175 -8.47 29.65 -14.94
C SER A 175 -8.44 30.84 -15.88
N ASP A 176 -9.53 31.61 -15.91
CA ASP A 176 -9.65 32.82 -16.76
C ASP A 176 -8.56 33.86 -16.49
N MET A 177 -7.99 33.89 -15.29
CA MET A 177 -6.87 34.78 -14.93
C MET A 177 -5.52 34.33 -15.49
N LYS A 178 -5.31 33.01 -15.67
CA LYS A 178 -4.05 32.43 -16.17
C LYS A 178 -4.10 32.05 -17.66
N GLY A 179 -5.30 31.83 -18.21
CA GLY A 179 -5.50 31.34 -19.58
C GLY A 179 -5.22 29.85 -19.76
N SER A 180 -5.17 29.07 -18.67
CA SER A 180 -4.77 27.66 -18.64
C SER A 180 -5.73 26.83 -17.77
N ASN A 181 -5.75 25.52 -17.99
CA ASN A 181 -6.37 24.59 -17.03
C ASN A 181 -5.47 24.44 -15.79
N GLU A 182 -6.09 24.38 -14.63
CA GLU A 182 -5.46 24.18 -13.32
C GLU A 182 -6.05 22.91 -12.70
N SER A 183 -5.21 22.00 -12.20
CA SER A 183 -5.66 20.75 -11.57
C SER A 183 -6.34 21.00 -10.22
N ILE A 184 -7.34 20.17 -9.91
CA ILE A 184 -8.03 20.12 -8.62
C ILE A 184 -7.82 18.73 -8.05
N ASN A 185 -7.40 18.63 -6.79
CA ASN A 185 -7.43 17.37 -6.05
C ASN A 185 -8.79 17.23 -5.34
N LEU A 186 -9.63 16.31 -5.82
CA LEU A 186 -10.96 16.00 -5.28
C LEU A 186 -10.89 15.49 -3.83
N LEU A 187 -9.88 14.67 -3.49
CA LEU A 187 -9.59 14.16 -2.15
C LEU A 187 -8.89 15.17 -1.23
N SER A 188 -8.77 16.44 -1.61
CA SER A 188 -8.11 17.44 -0.77
C SER A 188 -8.85 17.76 0.54
N GLY A 189 -10.10 17.28 0.71
CA GLY A 189 -10.97 17.61 1.84
C GLY A 189 -11.45 19.07 1.86
N ASN A 190 -11.06 19.89 0.89
CA ASN A 190 -11.53 21.27 0.75
C ASN A 190 -12.84 21.30 -0.04
N PRO A 191 -13.72 22.30 0.18
CA PRO A 191 -14.96 22.40 -0.60
C PRO A 191 -14.71 22.75 -2.07
N ILE A 192 -15.44 22.07 -2.94
CA ILE A 192 -15.40 22.17 -4.40
C ILE A 192 -16.79 22.57 -4.89
N GLN A 193 -16.86 23.51 -5.82
CA GLN A 193 -18.08 23.89 -6.53
C GLN A 193 -18.21 23.07 -7.81
N VAL A 194 -19.42 22.61 -8.11
CA VAL A 194 -19.76 21.88 -9.33
C VAL A 194 -20.98 22.53 -9.98
N TRP A 195 -20.88 22.85 -11.27
CA TRP A 195 -21.97 23.31 -12.11
C TRP A 195 -22.26 22.30 -13.20
N VAL A 196 -23.53 21.93 -13.35
CA VAL A 196 -24.02 21.08 -14.44
C VAL A 196 -25.12 21.85 -15.16
N ASP A 197 -24.85 22.33 -16.37
CA ASP A 197 -25.80 23.05 -17.21
C ASP A 197 -26.20 22.20 -18.42
N TYR A 198 -27.50 21.96 -18.59
CA TYR A 198 -28.06 21.38 -19.81
C TYR A 198 -28.82 22.43 -20.63
N GLU A 199 -28.51 22.53 -21.92
CA GLU A 199 -29.28 23.34 -22.88
C GLU A 199 -29.48 22.58 -24.19
N GLY A 200 -30.75 22.36 -24.56
CA GLY A 200 -31.14 21.84 -25.86
C GLY A 200 -30.74 20.38 -26.03
N THR A 201 -29.46 20.15 -26.37
CA THR A 201 -28.82 18.83 -26.48
C THR A 201 -27.38 18.81 -25.92
N LEU A 202 -26.93 19.85 -25.19
CA LEU A 202 -25.56 19.93 -24.70
C LEU A 202 -25.54 19.95 -23.16
N LEU A 203 -24.83 18.99 -22.56
CA LEU A 203 -24.52 18.98 -21.13
C LEU A 203 -23.11 19.53 -20.91
N ASN A 204 -23.01 20.61 -20.14
CA ASN A 204 -21.75 21.21 -19.73
C ASN A 204 -21.52 20.97 -18.23
N VAL A 205 -20.36 20.42 -17.88
CA VAL A 205 -19.93 20.24 -16.48
C VAL A 205 -18.72 21.12 -16.23
N SER A 206 -18.77 21.93 -15.16
CA SER A 206 -17.65 22.76 -14.70
C SER A 206 -17.41 22.48 -13.23
N VAL A 207 -16.15 22.35 -12.83
CA VAL A 207 -15.74 22.25 -11.42
C VAL A 207 -14.78 23.39 -11.08
N ALA A 208 -14.72 23.83 -9.83
CA ALA A 208 -13.72 24.79 -9.35
C ALA A 208 -13.57 24.74 -7.81
N PRO A 209 -12.43 25.16 -7.23
CA PRO A 209 -12.32 25.40 -5.78
C PRO A 209 -13.34 26.44 -5.28
N LEU A 210 -13.67 26.43 -3.99
CA LEU A 210 -14.71 27.30 -3.40
C LEU A 210 -14.54 28.81 -3.67
N GLU A 211 -13.30 29.32 -3.62
CA GLU A 211 -13.01 30.75 -3.80
C GLU A 211 -12.97 31.20 -5.28
N VAL A 212 -13.14 30.27 -6.21
CA VAL A 212 -13.05 30.52 -7.66
C VAL A 212 -14.46 30.68 -8.24
N GLN A 213 -14.68 31.70 -9.07
CA GLN A 213 -15.96 31.86 -9.76
C GLN A 213 -16.13 30.81 -10.87
N LYS A 214 -17.37 30.54 -11.27
CA LYS A 214 -17.70 29.62 -12.37
C LYS A 214 -16.81 29.88 -13.60
N PRO A 215 -15.97 28.92 -14.04
CA PRO A 215 -15.10 29.08 -15.20
C PRO A 215 -15.86 29.47 -16.47
N THR A 216 -15.29 30.30 -17.34
CA THR A 216 -15.93 30.61 -18.65
C THR A 216 -15.95 29.43 -19.62
N ARG A 217 -15.09 28.43 -19.41
CA ARG A 217 -14.99 27.21 -20.20
C ARG A 217 -15.30 26.00 -19.31
N PRO A 218 -16.28 25.15 -19.66
CA PRO A 218 -16.57 23.95 -18.89
C PRO A 218 -15.43 22.93 -19.02
N LEU A 219 -15.30 22.05 -18.02
CA LEU A 219 -14.37 20.92 -18.05
C LEU A 219 -14.83 19.88 -19.07
N LEU A 220 -16.13 19.53 -19.04
CA LEU A 220 -16.77 18.63 -20.00
C LEU A 220 -17.89 19.35 -20.75
N SER A 221 -18.03 19.02 -22.02
CA SER A 221 -19.11 19.48 -22.88
C SER A 221 -19.49 18.34 -23.82
N HIS A 222 -20.62 17.68 -23.57
CA HIS A 222 -21.01 16.47 -24.28
C HIS A 222 -22.45 16.56 -24.84
N PRO A 223 -22.69 16.15 -26.10
CA PRO A 223 -24.03 16.13 -26.67
C PRO A 223 -24.86 14.96 -26.11
N ILE A 224 -25.95 15.26 -25.41
CA ILE A 224 -26.89 14.28 -24.83
C ILE A 224 -28.31 14.68 -25.24
N ASN A 225 -29.13 13.70 -25.65
CA ASN A 225 -30.54 13.93 -25.91
C ASN A 225 -31.40 13.42 -24.73
N LEU A 226 -31.77 14.31 -23.80
CA LEU A 226 -32.63 13.94 -22.67
C LEU A 226 -34.03 13.47 -23.08
N THR A 227 -34.49 13.76 -24.31
CA THR A 227 -35.78 13.24 -24.81
C THR A 227 -35.70 11.74 -25.12
N GLU A 228 -34.54 11.26 -25.57
CA GLU A 228 -34.29 9.84 -25.81
C GLU A 228 -33.94 9.12 -24.51
N LEU A 229 -33.11 9.73 -23.65
CA LEU A 229 -32.74 9.15 -22.37
C LEU A 229 -33.92 9.06 -21.39
N PHE A 230 -34.84 10.03 -21.41
CA PHE A 230 -36.03 10.06 -20.56
C PHE A 230 -37.32 10.17 -21.39
N PRO A 231 -37.80 9.07 -22.01
CA PRO A 231 -39.02 9.08 -22.84
C PRO A 231 -40.26 9.56 -22.07
N ASN A 232 -40.32 9.28 -20.76
CA ASN A 232 -41.36 9.75 -19.85
C ASN A 232 -40.83 10.80 -18.85
N ARG A 233 -40.38 11.96 -19.37
CA ARG A 233 -39.90 13.12 -18.59
C ARG A 233 -40.95 13.84 -17.71
N SER A 234 -42.09 13.23 -17.45
CA SER A 234 -43.17 13.81 -16.62
C SER A 234 -42.85 13.80 -15.12
N SER A 235 -41.87 13.00 -14.68
CA SER A 235 -41.45 12.93 -13.28
C SER A 235 -40.01 12.46 -13.19
N LEU A 236 -39.04 13.38 -13.09
CA LEU A 236 -37.64 13.05 -12.82
C LEU A 236 -37.24 13.55 -11.43
N PHE A 237 -36.37 12.80 -10.74
CA PHE A 237 -35.82 13.15 -9.44
C PHE A 237 -34.35 13.52 -9.61
N ALA A 238 -33.95 14.65 -9.02
CA ALA A 238 -32.55 15.03 -8.89
C ALA A 238 -32.06 14.71 -7.48
N GLY A 239 -30.80 14.33 -7.35
CA GLY A 239 -30.19 14.01 -6.06
C GLY A 239 -28.72 13.68 -6.17
N PHE A 240 -28.20 13.06 -5.12
CA PHE A 240 -26.82 12.63 -5.00
C PHE A 240 -26.72 11.17 -4.55
N SER A 241 -25.68 10.51 -5.02
CA SER A 241 -25.20 9.24 -4.47
C SER A 241 -23.71 9.34 -4.15
N ALA A 242 -23.24 8.50 -3.25
CA ALA A 242 -21.82 8.26 -3.03
C ALA A 242 -21.60 6.87 -2.41
N ALA A 243 -20.42 6.30 -2.59
CA ALA A 243 -20.05 4.98 -2.07
C ALA A 243 -18.62 4.92 -1.52
N THR A 244 -18.38 3.94 -0.65
CA THR A 244 -17.06 3.59 -0.10
C THR A 244 -16.88 2.08 -0.18
N GLY A 245 -15.69 1.62 -0.57
CA GLY A 245 -15.34 0.20 -0.64
C GLY A 245 -14.38 -0.15 0.49
N THR A 246 -13.25 -0.78 0.15
CA THR A 246 -12.07 -0.83 1.01
C THR A 246 -11.39 0.54 1.14
N ALA A 247 -11.50 1.37 0.09
CA ALA A 247 -11.10 2.77 0.09
C ALA A 247 -12.25 3.64 0.64
N ILE A 248 -11.92 4.59 1.53
CA ILE A 248 -12.88 5.22 2.45
C ILE A 248 -12.64 6.71 2.67
N SER A 249 -13.73 7.49 2.58
CA SER A 249 -13.75 8.94 2.81
C SER A 249 -15.11 9.38 3.32
N ASP A 250 -15.16 10.40 4.18
CA ASP A 250 -16.42 11.08 4.46
C ASP A 250 -16.81 11.95 3.25
N GLN A 251 -18.02 11.77 2.72
CA GLN A 251 -18.50 12.41 1.50
C GLN A 251 -19.64 13.39 1.84
N TYR A 252 -19.40 14.70 1.66
CA TYR A 252 -20.31 15.77 2.09
C TYR A 252 -20.86 16.61 0.94
N ILE A 253 -22.14 16.98 1.03
CA ILE A 253 -22.74 18.11 0.30
C ILE A 253 -23.02 19.25 1.30
N LEU A 254 -22.51 20.43 1.00
CA LEU A 254 -22.60 21.62 1.86
C LEU A 254 -23.77 22.52 1.48
N TRP A 255 -24.05 22.63 0.17
CA TRP A 255 -25.05 23.52 -0.42
C TRP A 255 -25.48 23.02 -1.78
N TRP A 256 -26.74 23.25 -2.17
CA TRP A 256 -27.26 22.82 -3.47
C TRP A 256 -28.37 23.74 -3.99
N SER A 257 -28.30 24.11 -5.27
CA SER A 257 -29.40 24.75 -6.01
C SER A 257 -29.63 24.04 -7.34
N PHE A 258 -30.91 23.97 -7.73
CA PHE A 258 -31.37 23.42 -9.00
C PHE A 258 -32.40 24.37 -9.61
N SER A 259 -32.40 24.54 -10.94
CA SER A 259 -33.48 25.19 -11.67
C SER A 259 -33.60 24.69 -13.10
N ILE A 260 -34.84 24.61 -13.61
CA ILE A 260 -35.15 24.39 -15.03
C ILE A 260 -34.90 25.68 -15.83
N ASP A 261 -35.11 26.84 -15.20
CA ASP A 261 -35.00 28.17 -15.78
C ASP A 261 -33.65 28.83 -15.44
N ARG A 262 -32.72 28.83 -16.40
CA ARG A 262 -31.31 29.28 -16.21
C ARG A 262 -31.12 30.73 -15.72
N GLY A 263 -32.17 31.56 -15.72
CA GLY A 263 -32.16 32.89 -15.10
C GLY A 263 -32.46 32.93 -13.59
N SER A 264 -32.82 31.79 -12.96
CA SER A 264 -33.36 31.73 -11.60
C SER A 264 -32.47 31.02 -10.58
N LEU A 265 -31.23 30.63 -10.92
CA LEU A 265 -30.30 30.07 -9.94
C LEU A 265 -29.92 31.12 -8.89
N GLN A 266 -30.18 30.80 -7.62
CA GLN A 266 -29.78 31.64 -6.50
C GLN A 266 -28.25 31.64 -6.40
N ARG A 267 -27.65 32.82 -6.24
CA ARG A 267 -26.20 32.95 -6.08
C ARG A 267 -25.77 32.38 -4.72
N LEU A 268 -24.77 31.51 -4.73
CA LEU A 268 -24.12 30.99 -3.52
C LEU A 268 -23.57 32.16 -2.67
N ASP A 269 -23.90 32.15 -1.39
CA ASP A 269 -23.31 33.01 -0.37
C ASP A 269 -22.32 32.17 0.46
N ILE A 270 -21.04 32.24 0.08
CA ILE A 270 -19.96 31.46 0.69
C ILE A 270 -19.88 31.70 2.21
N SER A 271 -20.25 32.90 2.68
CA SER A 271 -20.18 33.27 4.11
C SER A 271 -21.16 32.51 5.01
N LYS A 272 -22.16 31.83 4.43
CA LYS A 272 -23.14 31.01 5.14
C LYS A 272 -22.80 29.51 5.17
N LEU A 273 -21.75 29.08 4.47
CA LEU A 273 -21.44 27.65 4.36
C LEU A 273 -20.95 27.07 5.70
N PRO A 274 -21.45 25.88 6.10
CA PRO A 274 -20.94 25.18 7.27
C PRO A 274 -19.50 24.66 7.05
N GLU A 275 -18.70 24.64 8.12
CA GLU A 275 -17.33 24.12 8.11
C GLU A 275 -17.32 22.58 7.94
N VAL A 276 -16.45 22.07 7.07
CA VAL A 276 -16.27 20.63 6.83
C VAL A 276 -15.50 19.98 7.99
N PRO A 277 -15.95 18.84 8.56
CA PRO A 277 -15.19 18.14 9.58
C PRO A 277 -13.95 17.45 8.99
N HIS A 278 -12.75 17.87 9.41
CA HIS A 278 -11.50 17.15 9.10
C HIS A 278 -11.09 16.25 10.28
N PRO A 279 -10.99 14.92 10.10
CA PRO A 279 -10.49 14.01 11.12
C PRO A 279 -9.02 14.34 11.44
N ARG A 280 -8.77 15.03 12.55
CA ARG A 280 -7.40 15.30 13.01
C ARG A 280 -6.75 13.99 13.42
N ALA A 281 -5.59 13.70 12.85
CA ALA A 281 -4.74 12.61 13.33
C ALA A 281 -4.60 12.73 14.87
N PRO A 282 -4.80 11.65 15.64
CA PRO A 282 -4.80 11.71 17.09
C PRO A 282 -3.47 12.32 17.55
N HIS A 283 -3.54 13.43 18.30
CA HIS A 283 -2.35 14.09 18.83
C HIS A 283 -1.46 13.02 19.49
N LYS A 284 -0.24 12.85 18.97
CA LYS A 284 0.77 11.98 19.60
C LYS A 284 0.80 12.33 21.07
N LYS A 285 0.34 11.40 21.93
CA LYS A 285 0.35 11.59 23.38
C LYS A 285 1.76 12.01 23.75
N VAL A 286 1.92 13.25 24.24
CA VAL A 286 3.22 13.77 24.67
C VAL A 286 3.73 12.76 25.69
N SER A 287 4.82 12.07 25.34
CA SER A 287 5.24 10.88 26.08
C SER A 287 5.35 11.22 27.57
N THR A 288 4.79 10.38 28.44
CA THR A 288 4.85 10.55 29.89
C THR A 288 6.28 10.77 30.39
N LEU A 289 7.27 10.25 29.65
CA LEU A 289 8.70 10.50 29.84
C LEU A 289 9.07 12.00 29.90
N ILE A 290 8.46 12.85 29.06
CA ILE A 290 8.75 14.29 28.96
C ILE A 290 8.28 15.04 30.22
N ILE A 291 7.23 14.55 30.89
CA ILE A 291 6.73 15.07 32.16
C ILE A 291 7.50 14.44 33.34
N LEU A 292 7.91 13.18 33.22
CA LEU A 292 8.65 12.46 34.26
C LEU A 292 10.08 13.01 34.44
N LEU A 293 10.75 13.40 33.34
CA LEU A 293 12.13 13.89 33.34
C LEU A 293 12.37 15.09 34.29
N PRO A 294 11.60 16.20 34.23
CA PRO A 294 11.78 17.32 35.17
C PRO A 294 11.41 16.96 36.61
N VAL A 295 10.48 16.02 36.83
CA VAL A 295 10.11 15.54 38.18
C VAL A 295 11.28 14.76 38.81
N CYS A 296 11.88 13.82 38.07
CA CYS A 296 13.06 13.10 38.51
C CYS A 296 14.25 14.04 38.80
N LEU A 297 14.46 15.06 37.95
CA LEU A 297 15.50 16.06 38.15
C LEU A 297 15.29 16.86 39.45
N ALA A 298 14.05 17.30 39.72
CA ALA A 298 13.71 18.01 40.95
C ALA A 298 13.94 17.18 42.22
N ILE A 299 13.56 15.89 42.20
CA ILE A 299 13.79 14.95 43.31
C ILE A 299 15.29 14.77 43.57
N LEU A 300 16.10 14.65 42.52
CA LEU A 300 17.55 14.47 42.66
C LEU A 300 18.25 15.71 43.24
N VAL A 301 17.82 16.92 42.86
CA VAL A 301 18.30 18.17 43.46
C VAL A 301 17.95 18.25 44.95
N LEU A 302 16.71 17.90 45.33
CA LEU A 302 16.28 17.87 46.73
C LEU A 302 17.08 16.87 47.58
N ALA A 303 17.39 15.69 47.03
CA ALA A 303 18.21 14.69 47.71
C ALA A 303 19.64 15.17 47.96
N VAL A 304 20.26 15.87 47.00
CA VAL A 304 21.60 16.48 47.17
C VAL A 304 21.58 17.57 48.23
N LEU A 305 20.58 18.46 48.23
CA LEU A 305 20.42 19.51 49.24
C LEU A 305 20.23 18.93 50.65
N ALA A 306 19.42 17.88 50.79
CA ALA A 306 19.26 17.15 52.05
C ALA A 306 20.58 16.51 52.51
N GLY A 307 21.33 15.87 51.61
CA GLY A 307 22.64 15.30 51.90
C GLY A 307 23.65 16.34 52.41
N LEU A 308 23.70 17.52 51.79
CA LEU A 308 24.54 18.64 52.23
C LEU A 308 24.12 19.19 53.60
N TYR A 309 22.81 19.26 53.87
CA TYR A 309 22.27 19.67 55.17
C TYR A 309 22.66 18.68 56.29
N PHE A 310 22.48 17.37 56.08
CA PHE A 310 22.89 16.34 57.04
C PHE A 310 24.41 16.28 57.22
N ARG A 311 25.20 16.50 56.16
CA ARG A 311 26.66 16.63 56.24
C ARG A 311 27.10 17.85 57.07
N ARG A 312 26.39 18.99 57.00
CA ARG A 312 26.63 20.14 57.89
C ARG A 312 26.29 19.85 59.35
N ARG A 313 25.30 19.00 59.64
CA ARG A 313 24.95 18.60 61.02
C ARG A 313 25.87 17.53 61.63
N ARG A 314 26.61 16.74 60.84
CA ARG A 314 27.58 15.76 61.35
C ARG A 314 28.98 16.37 61.60
N LYS A 315 29.08 17.21 62.62
CA LYS A 315 30.36 17.53 63.30
C LYS A 315 30.28 17.14 64.78
N PRO A 316 30.97 16.07 65.22
CA PRO A 316 31.21 15.83 66.63
C PRO A 316 32.44 16.61 67.12
N THR A 317 32.24 17.20 68.30
CA THR A 317 33.11 17.72 69.36
C THR A 317 34.61 17.36 69.35
N MET A 318 35.45 18.33 69.77
CA MET A 318 36.86 18.08 70.18
C MET A 318 36.92 17.22 71.45
N GLU A 319 37.79 16.19 71.49
CA GLU A 319 38.32 15.68 72.78
C GLU A 319 39.58 14.76 72.76
N GLN A 320 40.28 14.56 71.63
CA GLN A 320 41.42 13.61 71.57
C GLN A 320 42.70 14.14 70.90
N VAL A 321 43.33 15.17 71.48
CA VAL A 321 44.66 15.68 71.03
C VAL A 321 45.73 15.66 72.15
N VAL A 322 45.37 15.34 73.39
CA VAL A 322 46.25 15.51 74.57
C VAL A 322 47.26 14.36 74.80
N LEU A 323 47.16 13.24 74.07
CA LEU A 323 47.90 12.00 74.42
C LEU A 323 49.18 11.71 73.62
N TYR A 324 49.68 12.62 72.77
CA TYR A 324 50.91 12.41 71.99
C TYR A 324 51.97 13.52 72.09
N LEU A 325 51.91 14.35 73.13
CA LEU A 325 52.99 15.26 73.52
C LEU A 325 53.60 14.85 74.87
N ASN A 326 54.57 13.93 74.88
CA ASN A 326 55.54 13.86 75.97
C ASN A 326 56.86 13.16 75.63
N LYS A 327 57.97 13.92 75.71
CA LYS A 327 59.39 13.54 75.82
C LYS A 327 60.12 12.93 74.59
N ASN A 328 61.37 13.30 74.25
CA ASN A 328 62.22 14.47 74.59
C ASN A 328 63.55 14.45 73.77
N LEU A 329 63.94 15.59 73.14
CA LEU A 329 65.33 16.02 72.75
C LEU A 329 66.17 15.17 71.73
N PRO A 330 67.27 15.70 71.12
CA PRO A 330 67.58 17.08 70.68
C PRO A 330 68.22 17.20 69.24
N LEU A 331 68.69 18.41 68.89
CA LEU A 331 69.04 18.94 67.53
C LEU A 331 70.55 18.82 67.13
N PRO A 332 70.98 19.26 65.91
CA PRO A 332 71.29 20.70 65.68
C PRO A 332 70.90 21.30 64.29
N ASP A 333 70.52 22.61 64.33
CA ASP A 333 70.70 23.77 63.43
C ASP A 333 71.14 23.61 61.94
N PHE A 334 70.75 24.46 60.97
CA PHE A 334 70.57 25.93 61.00
C PHE A 334 69.48 26.49 60.04
N SER A 335 69.04 27.73 60.32
CA SER A 335 68.32 28.67 59.42
C SER A 335 69.32 29.70 58.82
N PRO A 336 69.00 30.87 58.20
CA PRO A 336 67.72 31.59 57.94
C PRO A 336 67.54 32.00 56.43
N TYR A 337 66.52 32.70 55.92
CA TYR A 337 65.89 34.00 56.31
C TYR A 337 64.45 34.22 55.76
N THR A 338 63.82 35.28 56.26
CA THR A 338 62.40 35.70 56.12
C THR A 338 62.20 36.87 55.14
N LEU A 339 61.02 36.94 54.46
CA LEU A 339 60.15 38.13 54.19
C LEU A 339 59.02 37.71 53.20
N GLY A 340 57.78 38.22 53.20
CA GLY A 340 57.06 39.08 54.15
C GLY A 340 56.03 40.03 53.48
N ILE A 341 54.72 39.83 53.76
CA ILE A 341 53.58 40.81 53.61
C ILE A 341 53.10 41.08 52.15
N GLY A 342 51.81 41.27 51.81
CA GLY A 342 50.51 41.24 52.51
C GLY A 342 49.33 41.36 51.51
N THR A 343 48.18 40.68 51.68
CA THR A 343 46.91 41.16 52.29
C THR A 343 46.19 42.34 51.61
N PHE A 344 45.00 42.13 51.01
CA PHE A 344 43.66 42.38 51.62
C PHE A 344 42.49 42.11 50.63
N ALA A 345 41.29 41.85 51.18
CA ALA A 345 40.01 41.65 50.45
C ALA A 345 39.08 42.87 50.61
N PRO A 346 37.96 42.97 49.86
CA PRO A 346 36.63 42.51 50.36
C PRO A 346 35.79 41.81 49.25
N VAL A 347 34.66 41.10 49.43
CA VAL A 347 33.54 41.04 50.41
C VAL A 347 32.33 41.95 50.11
N LEU A 348 31.14 41.29 49.95
CA LEU A 348 29.73 41.77 50.00
C LEU A 348 29.10 42.38 48.72
N VAL A 349 27.77 42.27 48.43
CA VAL A 349 26.55 41.83 49.19
C VAL A 349 25.61 40.94 48.33
N ASP A 350 24.40 40.62 48.83
CA ASP A 350 23.22 40.04 48.14
C ASP A 350 21.96 40.89 48.47
N ALA A 351 20.87 40.64 47.71
CA ALA A 351 19.45 40.66 48.12
C ALA A 351 18.50 41.80 47.67
N SER A 352 17.24 41.36 47.47
CA SER A 352 15.98 42.11 47.26
C SER A 352 15.76 42.66 45.82
N SER A 353 14.56 42.63 45.22
CA SER A 353 13.21 42.45 45.80
C SER A 353 12.11 42.04 44.78
N LEU A 354 11.07 41.35 45.28
CA LEU A 354 9.63 41.42 44.90
C LEU A 354 9.18 41.05 43.45
N VAL A 355 8.47 39.93 43.19
CA VAL A 355 7.06 39.57 43.54
C VAL A 355 5.99 40.04 42.52
N VAL A 356 5.39 39.03 41.84
CA VAL A 356 3.95 38.85 41.48
C VAL A 356 3.37 39.38 40.16
N SER A 357 2.88 38.40 39.36
CA SER A 357 1.68 38.44 38.48
C SER A 357 1.72 39.33 37.22
N SER A 358 0.84 39.18 36.23
CA SER A 358 0.07 38.03 35.70
C SER A 358 -0.65 38.50 34.41
N ALA A 359 -1.18 37.56 33.64
CA ALA A 359 -2.35 37.76 32.78
C ALA A 359 -2.21 38.68 31.54
N SER A 360 -2.32 38.01 30.39
CA SER A 360 -3.36 38.28 29.38
C SER A 360 -3.25 39.48 28.43
N TRP A 361 -3.06 39.10 27.16
CA TRP A 361 -3.93 39.44 26.01
C TRP A 361 -4.37 40.90 25.78
N SER A 362 -3.87 41.50 24.71
CA SER A 362 -4.70 42.03 23.60
C SER A 362 -3.78 42.22 22.37
N LEU A 363 -4.10 41.84 21.13
CA LEU A 363 -5.23 42.18 20.26
C LEU A 363 -5.34 43.68 19.95
N SER A 364 -4.84 44.10 18.78
CA SER A 364 -5.53 44.91 17.75
C SER A 364 -4.54 45.65 16.83
N GLY A 365 -4.92 45.85 15.56
CA GLY A 365 -4.26 46.79 14.64
C GLY A 365 -4.66 48.25 14.93
N PRO A 366 -4.41 49.22 14.03
CA PRO A 366 -4.72 49.10 12.60
C PRO A 366 -3.65 49.72 11.65
N SER A 367 -4.04 49.86 10.38
CA SER A 367 -3.32 50.44 9.25
C SER A 367 -3.16 51.97 9.32
N MET A 368 -2.17 52.53 8.59
CA MET A 368 -2.37 53.44 7.44
C MET A 368 -1.07 54.14 6.98
N SER A 369 -0.96 54.38 5.66
CA SER A 369 -0.20 55.48 4.98
C SER A 369 1.34 55.52 5.09
N SER A 370 2.12 56.07 4.15
CA SER A 370 1.91 56.39 2.71
C SER A 370 3.23 56.83 2.04
N SER A 371 3.35 56.59 0.71
CA SER A 371 4.06 57.40 -0.30
C SER A 371 5.53 57.87 -0.10
N SER A 372 6.44 57.31 -0.93
CA SER A 372 7.20 57.96 -2.04
C SER A 372 7.68 59.43 -1.92
N PRO A 373 8.84 59.81 -2.51
CA PRO A 373 8.82 60.12 -3.97
C PRO A 373 10.08 59.84 -4.81
N ASN A 374 9.83 59.55 -6.09
CA ASN A 374 10.51 59.97 -7.35
C ASN A 374 11.99 60.42 -7.37
N HIS A 375 12.81 59.87 -8.28
CA HIS A 375 12.97 60.41 -9.65
C HIS A 375 13.83 59.53 -10.59
N SER A 376 13.52 59.57 -11.88
CA SER A 376 14.21 58.96 -13.05
C SER A 376 15.04 60.06 -13.81
N PRO A 377 15.48 59.99 -15.11
CA PRO A 377 15.31 58.95 -16.18
C PRO A 377 16.49 58.75 -17.21
N TYR A 378 16.25 57.89 -18.22
CA TYR A 378 16.88 57.81 -19.58
C TYR A 378 18.33 57.28 -19.73
N ALA A 379 18.75 56.62 -20.84
CA ALA A 379 18.06 55.96 -21.97
C ALA A 379 19.02 55.00 -22.74
N TRP A 380 18.47 54.15 -23.62
CA TRP A 380 19.20 53.27 -24.56
C TRP A 380 19.53 53.96 -25.90
N GLN A 381 20.63 53.57 -26.58
CA GLN A 381 20.61 53.22 -28.02
C GLN A 381 21.91 52.57 -28.55
N SER A 382 21.77 51.90 -29.71
CA SER A 382 22.75 51.10 -30.47
C SER A 382 23.55 51.88 -31.52
N THR A 383 24.71 51.35 -31.98
CA THR A 383 25.02 51.06 -33.42
C THR A 383 26.43 50.49 -33.66
N ASP A 384 26.49 49.44 -34.49
CA ASP A 384 27.42 49.12 -35.61
C ASP A 384 28.97 49.03 -35.54
N GLN A 385 29.43 48.07 -36.35
CA GLN A 385 30.77 47.70 -36.88
C GLN A 385 31.43 48.82 -37.76
N PRO A 386 32.69 48.76 -38.30
CA PRO A 386 33.43 47.54 -38.77
C PRO A 386 35.00 47.47 -38.74
N TRP A 387 35.50 46.23 -38.96
CA TRP A 387 36.72 45.81 -39.72
C TRP A 387 38.16 46.26 -39.35
N GLY A 388 38.95 45.32 -38.79
CA GLY A 388 40.10 44.65 -39.47
C GLY A 388 41.50 45.29 -39.59
N GLN A 389 42.55 44.58 -39.13
CA GLN A 389 43.75 44.24 -39.94
C GLN A 389 44.70 43.20 -39.30
N THR A 390 45.46 42.52 -40.17
CA THR A 390 46.33 41.34 -39.94
C THR A 390 47.82 41.71 -39.90
N ILE A 391 48.66 41.02 -39.11
CA ILE A 391 50.08 40.71 -39.46
C ILE A 391 50.43 39.27 -39.02
N ASP A 392 51.31 38.62 -39.80
CA ASP A 392 51.65 37.19 -39.87
C ASP A 392 53.17 36.96 -39.60
N THR A 393 53.61 35.75 -39.20
CA THR A 393 55.00 35.28 -39.39
C THR A 393 55.18 33.74 -39.31
N LYS A 394 54.88 33.06 -40.42
CA LYS A 394 55.63 31.97 -41.10
C LYS A 394 56.73 31.16 -40.36
N ASN A 395 56.63 29.82 -40.45
CA ASN A 395 57.58 28.86 -41.11
C ASN A 395 57.27 27.41 -40.67
N SER A 396 57.39 26.32 -41.44
CA SER A 396 57.90 26.07 -42.81
C SER A 396 57.18 24.88 -43.50
N LEU A 397 57.35 24.74 -44.82
CA LEU A 397 56.73 23.73 -45.68
C LEU A 397 57.27 22.30 -45.52
N HIS A 398 56.43 21.31 -45.85
CA HIS A 398 56.76 20.32 -46.90
C HIS A 398 55.48 19.87 -47.63
N ILE A 399 55.58 19.64 -48.95
CA ILE A 399 54.46 19.30 -49.86
C ILE A 399 54.62 17.85 -50.34
N VAL A 400 53.52 17.10 -50.47
CA VAL A 400 53.14 16.29 -51.66
C VAL A 400 51.75 15.65 -51.49
N ALA A 401 50.90 15.85 -52.50
CA ALA A 401 49.67 15.12 -52.89
C ALA A 401 48.56 14.78 -51.85
N GLU A 402 47.35 15.26 -52.15
CA GLU A 402 46.09 14.70 -51.63
C GLU A 402 45.95 13.21 -52.03
N PRO A 403 45.25 12.41 -51.20
CA PRO A 403 43.85 12.15 -51.57
C PRO A 403 42.85 12.31 -50.41
N GLU A 404 41.62 12.60 -50.80
CA GLU A 404 40.35 12.35 -50.08
C GLU A 404 40.23 12.74 -48.60
N LYS A 405 39.61 13.90 -48.42
CA LYS A 405 38.98 14.44 -47.20
C LYS A 405 38.26 13.35 -46.35
N PRO A 406 38.68 13.10 -45.10
CA PRO A 406 37.95 12.19 -44.22
C PRO A 406 36.58 12.77 -43.82
N SER A 407 35.62 11.87 -43.61
CA SER A 407 34.25 12.15 -43.15
C SER A 407 34.20 12.82 -41.77
N PRO A 408 33.10 13.52 -41.40
CA PRO A 408 32.99 14.26 -40.15
C PRO A 408 33.09 13.38 -38.88
N ALA A 409 33.44 14.04 -37.78
CA ALA A 409 33.93 13.44 -36.54
C ALA A 409 32.94 12.50 -35.82
N VAL A 410 33.51 11.49 -35.16
CA VAL A 410 32.86 10.70 -34.12
C VAL A 410 32.56 11.62 -32.91
N LYS A 411 31.30 11.68 -32.49
CA LYS A 411 30.94 12.20 -31.16
C LYS A 411 30.88 11.03 -30.19
N MET A 412 31.77 11.03 -29.19
CA MET A 412 31.66 10.15 -28.02
C MET A 412 31.27 10.98 -26.81
N VAL A 413 30.25 10.51 -26.08
CA VAL A 413 29.99 10.94 -24.70
C VAL A 413 30.59 9.87 -23.79
N THR A 414 31.40 10.28 -22.81
CA THR A 414 32.05 9.36 -21.86
C THR A 414 32.03 9.97 -20.45
N LEU A 415 31.35 9.30 -19.52
CA LEU A 415 31.44 9.54 -18.08
C LEU A 415 32.02 8.29 -17.38
N PRO A 416 33.25 8.29 -16.83
CA PRO A 416 34.40 9.18 -17.03
C PRO A 416 35.50 8.55 -17.92
N ALA A 417 36.44 9.36 -18.41
CA ALA A 417 37.69 8.88 -19.01
C ALA A 417 38.87 9.14 -18.04
N GLU A 418 39.70 8.13 -17.78
CA GLU A 418 40.81 8.26 -16.82
C GLU A 418 41.98 9.09 -17.36
N ASP A 419 42.50 9.99 -16.52
CA ASP A 419 43.93 10.27 -16.49
C ASP A 419 44.61 9.10 -15.75
N PRO A 420 45.52 8.33 -16.38
CA PRO A 420 46.10 7.11 -15.82
C PRO A 420 47.02 7.29 -14.61
N GLN A 421 47.04 8.46 -13.96
CA GLN A 421 47.74 8.72 -12.70
C GLN A 421 46.85 9.17 -11.51
N SER A 422 45.52 9.24 -11.66
CA SER A 422 44.62 9.70 -10.59
C SER A 422 43.75 8.58 -9.97
N ASN A 423 43.79 8.43 -8.65
CA ASN A 423 43.09 7.37 -7.90
C ASN A 423 41.60 7.70 -7.59
N HIS A 424 40.92 8.50 -8.40
CA HIS A 424 39.52 8.91 -8.17
C HIS A 424 38.67 8.83 -9.44
N SER A 425 37.78 7.84 -9.50
CA SER A 425 36.78 7.65 -10.55
C SER A 425 35.52 8.53 -10.33
N SER A 426 35.73 9.84 -10.25
CA SER A 426 34.64 10.83 -10.19
C SER A 426 34.31 11.40 -11.58
N ILE A 427 33.05 11.76 -11.84
CA ILE A 427 32.70 12.72 -12.90
C ILE A 427 33.55 13.97 -12.70
N SER A 428 34.39 14.31 -13.68
CA SER A 428 35.22 15.51 -13.64
C SER A 428 34.35 16.76 -13.76
N SER A 429 34.82 17.88 -13.21
CA SER A 429 34.15 19.18 -13.37
C SER A 429 33.92 19.55 -14.84
N GLN A 430 34.85 19.18 -15.74
CA GLN A 430 34.70 19.36 -17.19
C GLN A 430 33.57 18.50 -17.79
N SER A 431 33.36 17.26 -17.30
CA SER A 431 32.23 16.45 -17.79
C SER A 431 30.86 16.95 -17.30
N GLN A 432 30.79 17.64 -16.14
CA GLN A 432 29.57 18.29 -15.69
C GLN A 432 29.18 19.50 -16.55
N GLU A 433 30.16 20.24 -17.11
CA GLU A 433 29.88 21.37 -18.01
C GLU A 433 29.14 20.95 -19.29
N ASN A 434 29.25 19.69 -19.73
CA ASN A 434 28.62 19.18 -20.95
C ASN A 434 27.20 18.60 -20.74
N LEU A 435 26.70 18.55 -19.50
CA LEU A 435 25.35 18.09 -19.18
C LEU A 435 24.40 19.27 -18.93
N TYR A 436 23.20 19.18 -19.51
CA TYR A 436 22.02 19.94 -19.11
C TYR A 436 21.31 19.12 -18.02
N LEU A 437 20.98 19.75 -16.90
CA LEU A 437 20.29 19.14 -15.75
C LEU A 437 19.00 19.94 -15.51
N ASP A 438 17.88 19.25 -15.32
CA ASP A 438 16.58 19.84 -15.03
C ASP A 438 15.82 19.05 -13.95
N GLY A 439 14.80 19.68 -13.36
CA GLY A 439 14.01 19.13 -12.27
C GLY A 439 14.86 18.84 -11.02
N SER A 440 14.81 17.61 -10.53
CA SER A 440 15.53 17.14 -9.34
C SER A 440 16.94 16.58 -9.61
N ALA A 441 17.39 16.59 -10.88
CA ALA A 441 18.68 16.01 -11.27
C ALA A 441 19.88 16.73 -10.65
N THR A 442 20.77 15.99 -10.00
CA THR A 442 22.00 16.52 -9.38
C THR A 442 23.20 15.58 -9.57
N VAL A 443 24.40 16.15 -9.59
CA VAL A 443 25.66 15.37 -9.55
C VAL A 443 26.17 15.37 -8.11
N LEU A 444 26.28 14.19 -7.51
CA LEU A 444 26.76 14.00 -6.14
C LEU A 444 28.29 14.15 -6.07
N PRO A 445 28.87 14.50 -4.89
CA PRO A 445 30.32 14.70 -4.74
C PRO A 445 31.20 13.48 -5.06
N ASN A 446 30.62 12.27 -5.07
CA ASN A 446 31.31 11.04 -5.49
C ASN A 446 31.25 10.78 -7.00
N GLY A 447 30.68 11.69 -7.79
CA GLY A 447 30.52 11.56 -9.23
C GLY A 447 29.33 10.71 -9.68
N LEU A 448 28.37 10.40 -8.80
CA LEU A 448 27.10 9.81 -9.23
C LEU A 448 26.17 10.88 -9.78
N LEU A 449 25.47 10.55 -10.87
CA LEU A 449 24.33 11.32 -11.34
C LEU A 449 23.08 10.80 -10.60
N GLN A 450 22.56 11.57 -9.66
CA GLN A 450 21.27 11.31 -9.03
C GLN A 450 20.17 12.00 -9.86
N LEU A 451 19.23 11.23 -10.37
CA LEU A 451 18.07 11.75 -11.08
C LEU A 451 17.03 12.22 -10.05
N THR A 452 16.54 11.32 -9.20
CA THR A 452 15.57 11.60 -8.12
C THR A 452 16.12 11.20 -6.76
N ASN A 453 15.58 11.80 -5.69
CA ASN A 453 16.06 11.62 -4.32
C ASN A 453 15.04 10.97 -3.37
N ALA A 454 14.10 10.20 -3.93
CA ALA A 454 12.97 9.60 -3.24
C ALA A 454 12.07 10.62 -2.50
N SER A 455 11.90 11.83 -3.03
CA SER A 455 10.78 12.69 -2.60
C SER A 455 9.54 12.43 -3.44
N ASP A 456 8.40 12.82 -2.90
CA ASP A 456 7.08 12.74 -3.54
C ASP A 456 7.01 13.66 -4.78
N HIS A 457 6.37 13.19 -5.85
CA HIS A 457 6.09 13.94 -7.10
C HIS A 457 7.31 14.66 -7.76
N GLN A 458 8.46 13.98 -7.90
CA GLN A 458 9.63 14.54 -8.62
C GLN A 458 9.68 14.13 -10.09
N MET A 459 10.26 15.00 -10.91
CA MET A 459 10.79 14.66 -12.24
C MET A 459 12.27 15.08 -12.31
N ALA A 460 13.01 14.48 -13.23
CA ALA A 460 14.42 14.78 -13.45
C ALA A 460 14.81 14.54 -14.90
N HIS A 461 15.55 15.47 -15.50
CA HIS A 461 16.04 15.34 -16.87
C HIS A 461 17.53 15.61 -16.94
N VAL A 462 18.26 14.78 -17.69
CA VAL A 462 19.70 14.94 -17.89
C VAL A 462 20.05 14.71 -19.34
N PHE A 463 20.41 15.75 -20.08
CA PHE A 463 20.72 15.68 -21.50
C PHE A 463 22.17 16.08 -21.80
N TYR A 464 22.77 15.43 -22.79
CA TYR A 464 24.05 15.89 -23.34
C TYR A 464 23.82 17.14 -24.21
N LYS A 465 24.58 18.22 -23.95
CA LYS A 465 24.31 19.55 -24.54
C LYS A 465 24.50 19.64 -26.04
N ASP A 466 25.44 18.88 -26.64
CA ASP A 466 25.59 18.92 -28.09
C ASP A 466 24.60 17.98 -28.76
N SER A 467 23.82 18.52 -29.69
CA SER A 467 22.94 17.69 -30.50
C SER A 467 23.70 16.78 -31.47
N ILE A 468 23.15 15.60 -31.70
CA ILE A 468 23.51 14.65 -32.76
C ILE A 468 22.73 15.04 -34.02
N GLU A 469 23.39 14.99 -35.18
CA GLU A 469 22.76 15.27 -36.48
C GLU A 469 22.61 14.01 -37.33
N LEU A 470 21.39 13.75 -37.79
CA LEU A 470 21.03 12.74 -38.78
C LEU A 470 21.52 13.19 -40.17
N SER A 471 22.71 12.72 -40.57
CA SER A 471 23.20 12.90 -41.94
C SER A 471 22.23 12.33 -42.97
N SER A 472 22.09 12.98 -44.12
CA SER A 472 21.29 12.47 -45.25
C SER A 472 22.00 11.41 -46.08
N SER A 473 23.32 11.22 -45.88
CA SER A 473 24.16 10.35 -46.72
C SER A 473 24.58 9.04 -46.04
N LYS A 474 24.17 8.79 -44.80
CA LYS A 474 24.46 7.55 -44.06
C LYS A 474 23.24 7.19 -43.19
N PRO A 475 22.83 5.92 -43.08
CA PRO A 475 21.84 5.50 -42.09
C PRO A 475 22.35 5.84 -40.69
N LEU A 476 21.47 6.32 -39.82
CA LEU A 476 21.82 6.56 -38.42
C LEU A 476 22.06 5.20 -37.75
N SER A 477 23.21 5.06 -37.10
CA SER A 477 23.46 4.03 -36.11
C SER A 477 23.84 4.71 -34.81
N PHE A 478 23.45 4.14 -33.68
CA PHE A 478 24.00 4.53 -32.39
C PHE A 478 24.09 3.34 -31.46
N SER A 479 24.95 3.45 -30.46
CA SER A 479 24.99 2.50 -29.35
C SER A 479 25.23 3.27 -28.06
N THR A 480 24.42 3.01 -27.05
CA THR A 480 24.57 3.55 -25.70
C THR A 480 24.76 2.41 -24.72
N HIS A 481 25.61 2.64 -23.72
CA HIS A 481 25.84 1.73 -22.61
C HIS A 481 25.85 2.57 -21.33
N PHE A 482 24.98 2.24 -20.40
CA PHE A 482 24.93 2.89 -19.09
C PHE A 482 24.78 1.88 -17.97
N VAL A 483 25.17 2.31 -16.78
CA VAL A 483 24.99 1.54 -15.54
C VAL A 483 24.14 2.39 -14.61
N CYS A 484 23.01 1.84 -14.14
CA CYS A 484 22.06 2.52 -13.28
C CYS A 484 21.72 1.69 -12.05
N ALA A 485 21.11 2.31 -11.05
CA ALA A 485 20.55 1.63 -9.88
C ALA A 485 19.30 2.38 -9.38
N LEU A 486 18.20 1.64 -9.20
CA LEU A 486 16.96 2.16 -8.62
C LEU A 486 16.85 1.60 -7.20
N VAL A 487 16.89 2.47 -6.20
CA VAL A 487 16.95 2.11 -4.78
C VAL A 487 15.64 2.51 -4.09
N PRO A 488 14.83 1.58 -3.57
CA PRO A 488 13.59 1.91 -2.86
C PRO A 488 13.86 2.61 -1.53
N GLN A 489 12.96 3.47 -1.10
CA GLN A 489 13.02 4.06 0.24
C GLN A 489 12.64 3.03 1.31
N PRO A 490 13.36 2.94 2.46
CA PRO A 490 13.04 1.96 3.50
C PRO A 490 11.62 2.15 4.06
N GLY A 491 10.74 1.18 3.79
CA GLY A 491 9.34 1.19 4.23
C GLY A 491 8.34 1.75 3.21
N VAL A 492 8.77 2.02 1.97
CA VAL A 492 7.88 2.34 0.84
C VAL A 492 8.16 1.35 -0.29
N GLU A 493 7.10 0.84 -0.93
CA GLU A 493 7.21 0.00 -2.13
C GLU A 493 7.10 0.90 -3.38
N GLY A 494 8.04 0.75 -4.33
CA GLY A 494 7.93 1.33 -5.67
C GLY A 494 8.61 2.67 -5.94
N GLY A 495 8.56 3.03 -7.22
CA GLY A 495 8.84 4.34 -7.82
C GLY A 495 8.53 4.23 -9.32
N HIS A 496 8.20 5.31 -10.04
CA HIS A 496 7.81 5.17 -11.47
C HIS A 496 8.97 4.73 -12.37
N GLY A 497 10.22 4.86 -11.94
CA GLY A 497 11.37 4.35 -12.70
C GLY A 497 12.05 5.44 -13.53
N MET A 498 12.76 5.02 -14.58
CA MET A 498 13.57 5.91 -15.39
C MET A 498 13.71 5.41 -16.84
N ALA A 499 14.05 6.31 -17.76
CA ALA A 499 14.26 5.96 -19.16
C ALA A 499 15.53 6.60 -19.74
N PHE A 500 16.13 5.93 -20.72
CA PHE A 500 17.04 6.56 -21.68
C PHE A 500 16.23 7.22 -22.79
N VAL A 501 16.44 8.50 -23.06
CA VAL A 501 15.58 9.32 -23.93
C VAL A 501 16.35 9.90 -25.11
N VAL A 502 15.72 9.87 -26.28
CA VAL A 502 16.15 10.55 -27.51
C VAL A 502 15.02 11.49 -27.94
N SER A 503 15.32 12.76 -28.21
CA SER A 503 14.32 13.80 -28.50
C SER A 503 14.92 14.97 -29.30
N PRO A 504 14.19 15.69 -30.16
CA PRO A 504 14.68 16.91 -30.80
C PRO A 504 14.77 18.12 -29.85
N SER A 505 14.30 17.99 -28.61
CA SER A 505 14.33 19.02 -27.57
C SER A 505 14.85 18.47 -26.24
N MET A 506 15.44 19.35 -25.42
CA MET A 506 15.74 19.08 -24.00
C MET A 506 14.64 19.65 -23.07
N ASP A 507 13.66 20.38 -23.61
CA ASP A 507 12.56 20.98 -22.86
C ASP A 507 11.42 19.98 -22.66
N PHE A 508 11.32 19.49 -21.43
CA PHE A 508 10.26 18.61 -20.92
C PHE A 508 9.40 19.32 -19.86
N SER A 509 9.33 20.65 -19.85
CA SER A 509 8.53 21.46 -18.90
C SER A 509 7.01 21.18 -18.92
N HIS A 510 6.56 20.39 -19.89
CA HIS A 510 5.18 19.97 -20.06
C HIS A 510 4.90 18.58 -19.48
N ALA A 511 5.93 17.78 -19.16
CA ALA A 511 5.78 16.40 -18.70
C ALA A 511 5.32 16.31 -17.23
N GLU A 512 4.84 15.13 -16.83
CA GLU A 512 4.28 14.89 -15.49
C GLU A 512 5.18 13.99 -14.63
N SER A 513 5.27 14.30 -13.34
CA SER A 513 6.07 13.59 -12.33
C SER A 513 5.34 12.39 -11.73
N THR A 514 4.84 11.50 -12.58
CA THR A 514 4.11 10.29 -12.17
C THR A 514 4.42 9.15 -13.15
N ARG A 515 3.43 8.32 -13.49
CA ARG A 515 3.46 7.21 -14.47
C ARG A 515 4.00 7.58 -15.85
N TYR A 516 4.08 8.86 -16.20
CA TYR A 516 4.60 9.31 -17.51
C TYR A 516 6.14 9.40 -17.59
N LEU A 517 6.87 8.83 -16.63
CA LEU A 517 8.36 8.79 -16.54
C LEU A 517 9.07 10.16 -16.62
N GLY A 518 8.33 11.26 -16.43
CA GLY A 518 8.82 12.61 -16.70
C GLY A 518 8.98 12.93 -18.20
N ILE A 519 8.51 12.09 -19.11
CA ILE A 519 8.64 12.24 -20.57
C ILE A 519 7.36 12.80 -21.19
N PHE A 520 6.22 12.24 -20.79
CA PHE A 520 4.93 12.50 -21.40
C PHE A 520 3.99 13.25 -20.43
N ASN A 521 2.81 13.60 -20.94
CA ASN A 521 1.70 14.13 -20.15
C ASN A 521 0.38 13.69 -20.80
N VAL A 522 -0.75 13.89 -20.12
CA VAL A 522 -2.08 13.49 -20.63
C VAL A 522 -2.36 14.11 -22.02
N SER A 523 -1.92 15.35 -22.27
CA SER A 523 -2.21 16.08 -23.51
C SER A 523 -1.36 15.71 -24.74
N LYS A 524 -0.24 15.00 -24.56
CA LYS A 524 0.73 14.64 -25.61
C LYS A 524 1.02 13.15 -25.73
N ASN A 525 0.43 12.32 -24.86
CA ASN A 525 0.44 10.87 -25.01
C ASN A 525 -0.04 10.47 -26.42
N GLY A 526 0.77 9.72 -27.17
CA GLY A 526 0.44 9.25 -28.52
C GLY A 526 0.52 10.34 -29.60
N SER A 527 0.91 11.57 -29.27
CA SER A 527 0.99 12.64 -30.26
C SER A 527 2.19 12.44 -31.19
N PRO A 528 1.99 12.32 -32.52
CA PRO A 528 3.11 12.22 -33.47
C PRO A 528 3.97 13.50 -33.52
N SER A 529 3.56 14.59 -32.85
CA SER A 529 4.37 15.80 -32.68
C SER A 529 5.29 15.78 -31.45
N SER A 530 5.18 14.78 -30.57
CA SER A 530 6.08 14.60 -29.43
C SER A 530 7.53 14.36 -29.90
N ASN A 531 7.70 13.55 -30.96
CA ASN A 531 8.98 13.14 -31.53
C ASN A 531 9.94 12.61 -30.44
N VAL A 532 9.52 11.61 -29.66
CA VAL A 532 10.35 11.00 -28.61
C VAL A 532 10.49 9.50 -28.86
N LEU A 533 11.72 9.00 -28.73
CA LEU A 533 12.02 7.58 -28.51
C LEU A 533 12.58 7.44 -27.10
N ALA A 534 12.06 6.52 -26.30
CA ALA A 534 12.67 6.17 -25.03
C ALA A 534 12.87 4.65 -24.90
N VAL A 535 13.75 4.26 -23.96
CA VAL A 535 13.85 2.90 -23.45
C VAL A 535 13.68 3.00 -21.95
N GLU A 536 12.52 2.55 -21.48
CA GLU A 536 12.07 2.65 -20.10
C GLU A 536 12.52 1.45 -19.26
N LEU A 537 12.75 1.72 -17.98
CA LEU A 537 12.98 0.77 -16.90
C LEU A 537 11.90 1.06 -15.85
N ASP A 538 10.67 0.65 -16.14
CA ASP A 538 9.53 0.91 -15.25
C ASP A 538 9.49 -0.10 -14.10
N THR A 539 9.15 0.41 -12.92
CA THR A 539 9.10 -0.35 -11.67
C THR A 539 7.74 -0.27 -10.96
N ILE A 540 6.73 0.14 -11.71
CA ILE A 540 5.30 0.12 -11.40
C ILE A 540 4.59 -0.59 -12.56
N TRP A 541 3.37 -1.04 -12.31
CA TRP A 541 2.47 -1.56 -13.33
C TRP A 541 1.36 -0.54 -13.55
N ASN A 542 1.32 0.05 -14.73
CA ASN A 542 0.32 0.98 -15.19
C ASN A 542 -0.49 0.33 -16.33
N PRO A 543 -1.58 -0.41 -16.02
CA PRO A 543 -2.44 -1.05 -17.02
C PRO A 543 -2.94 -0.14 -18.15
N ASP A 544 -3.09 1.18 -17.90
CA ASP A 544 -3.41 2.19 -18.92
C ASP A 544 -2.39 2.25 -20.09
N PHE A 545 -1.17 1.74 -19.89
CA PHE A 545 -0.08 1.72 -20.87
C PHE A 545 0.24 0.29 -21.35
N GLU A 546 -0.63 -0.68 -21.07
CA GLU A 546 -0.48 -2.11 -21.39
C GLU A 546 0.80 -2.74 -20.79
N ASP A 547 1.29 -2.20 -19.67
CA ASP A 547 2.38 -2.76 -18.89
C ASP A 547 2.12 -4.23 -18.56
N ILE A 548 3.19 -5.04 -18.63
CA ILE A 548 3.09 -6.50 -18.46
C ILE A 548 3.33 -6.97 -17.02
N ASP A 549 4.11 -6.20 -16.23
CA ASP A 549 4.32 -6.40 -14.79
C ASP A 549 4.95 -5.15 -14.15
N HIS A 550 5.13 -5.18 -12.82
CA HIS A 550 5.71 -4.09 -12.00
C HIS A 550 7.25 -3.94 -12.13
N ASN A 551 7.88 -4.57 -13.12
CA ASN A 551 9.33 -4.73 -13.21
C ASN A 551 9.73 -5.06 -14.66
N HIS A 552 9.37 -4.19 -15.60
CA HIS A 552 9.52 -4.45 -17.02
C HIS A 552 10.45 -3.44 -17.70
N VAL A 553 10.84 -3.77 -18.94
CA VAL A 553 11.64 -2.89 -19.82
C VAL A 553 10.83 -2.68 -21.08
N GLY A 554 10.75 -1.44 -21.54
CA GLY A 554 9.95 -1.04 -22.68
C GLY A 554 10.70 -0.20 -23.70
N ILE A 555 10.03 0.11 -24.79
CA ILE A 555 10.50 0.95 -25.90
C ILE A 555 9.36 1.89 -26.30
N ASP A 556 9.48 3.16 -25.93
CA ASP A 556 8.44 4.16 -26.12
C ASP A 556 8.62 4.88 -27.45
N VAL A 557 7.54 5.06 -28.21
CA VAL A 557 7.54 5.94 -29.39
C VAL A 557 6.36 6.91 -29.29
N ASN A 558 6.66 8.15 -28.90
CA ASN A 558 5.69 9.24 -28.71
C ASN A 558 4.59 9.00 -27.64
N SER A 559 4.62 7.87 -26.94
CA SER A 559 3.65 7.42 -25.94
C SER A 559 4.37 6.51 -24.94
N PRO A 560 3.95 6.47 -23.66
CA PRO A 560 4.34 5.42 -22.72
C PRO A 560 3.71 4.05 -23.05
N LEU A 561 2.77 3.97 -24.01
CA LEU A 561 2.36 2.68 -24.57
C LEU A 561 3.51 2.10 -25.39
N SER A 562 4.26 1.22 -24.75
CA SER A 562 5.50 0.64 -25.25
C SER A 562 5.29 -0.15 -26.55
N VAL A 563 6.03 0.18 -27.63
CA VAL A 563 5.95 -0.56 -28.90
C VAL A 563 6.63 -1.94 -28.85
N GLY A 564 7.31 -2.25 -27.75
CA GLY A 564 7.82 -3.57 -27.41
C GLY A 564 8.24 -3.61 -25.94
N THR A 565 7.70 -4.57 -25.19
CA THR A 565 7.87 -4.69 -23.73
C THR A 565 8.28 -6.11 -23.32
N ALA A 566 9.10 -6.24 -22.28
CA ALA A 566 9.53 -7.51 -21.71
C ALA A 566 9.90 -7.40 -20.22
N SER A 567 9.47 -8.38 -19.40
CA SER A 567 9.82 -8.46 -17.98
C SER A 567 11.33 -8.39 -17.79
N ALA A 568 11.80 -7.53 -16.87
CA ALA A 568 13.21 -7.23 -16.70
C ALA A 568 14.01 -8.51 -16.43
N SER A 569 14.83 -8.89 -17.40
CA SER A 569 15.53 -10.17 -17.43
C SER A 569 16.69 -10.13 -18.42
N TYR A 570 17.58 -11.13 -18.35
CA TYR A 570 18.69 -11.26 -19.27
C TYR A 570 18.89 -12.71 -19.71
N TYR A 571 19.30 -12.92 -20.96
CA TYR A 571 19.70 -14.26 -21.42
C TYR A 571 21.06 -14.62 -20.83
N SER A 572 21.11 -15.63 -19.96
CA SER A 572 22.35 -16.11 -19.38
C SER A 572 23.03 -17.09 -20.33
N ASP A 573 24.03 -16.61 -21.08
CA ASP A 573 24.80 -17.43 -22.04
C ASP A 573 25.41 -18.69 -21.42
N ILE A 574 25.75 -18.65 -20.14
CA ILE A 574 26.30 -19.78 -19.37
C ILE A 574 25.23 -20.83 -19.07
N LYS A 575 23.99 -20.41 -18.80
CA LYS A 575 22.89 -21.29 -18.37
C LYS A 575 21.91 -21.63 -19.51
N GLY A 576 22.04 -20.98 -20.66
CA GLY A 576 21.21 -21.18 -21.85
C GLY A 576 19.76 -20.69 -21.73
N LYS A 577 19.42 -19.87 -20.72
CA LYS A 577 18.05 -19.45 -20.39
C LYS A 577 17.99 -17.99 -19.91
N ASN A 578 16.79 -17.40 -19.93
CA ASN A 578 16.54 -16.12 -19.28
C ASN A 578 16.60 -16.24 -17.75
N GLU A 579 17.13 -15.21 -17.10
CA GLU A 579 17.07 -15.01 -15.65
C GLU A 579 16.53 -13.61 -15.34
N SER A 580 15.63 -13.50 -14.36
CA SER A 580 14.99 -12.24 -13.99
C SER A 580 15.95 -11.31 -13.25
N ILE A 581 15.71 -10.00 -13.40
CA ILE A 581 16.39 -8.91 -12.71
C ILE A 581 15.30 -8.12 -11.99
N ASN A 582 15.50 -7.80 -10.72
CA ASN A 582 14.67 -6.82 -10.02
C ASN A 582 15.30 -5.44 -10.20
N LEU A 583 14.62 -4.55 -10.93
CA LEU A 583 15.04 -3.17 -11.18
C LEU A 583 15.17 -2.37 -9.88
N LEU A 584 14.19 -2.51 -8.97
CA LEU A 584 14.16 -1.92 -7.62
C LEU A 584 15.04 -2.65 -6.59
N SER A 585 16.02 -3.45 -7.01
CA SER A 585 16.91 -4.15 -6.08
C SER A 585 17.95 -3.25 -5.39
N GLY A 586 18.15 -2.02 -5.89
CA GLY A 586 19.25 -1.13 -5.48
C GLY A 586 20.65 -1.59 -5.94
N HIS A 587 20.77 -2.76 -6.58
CA HIS A 587 22.00 -3.24 -7.16
C HIS A 587 22.26 -2.59 -8.54
N PRO A 588 23.52 -2.35 -8.94
CA PRO A 588 23.81 -1.78 -10.25
C PRO A 588 23.48 -2.74 -11.41
N ILE A 589 22.78 -2.21 -12.40
CA ILE A 589 22.34 -2.90 -13.61
C ILE A 589 23.01 -2.22 -14.81
N GLN A 590 23.57 -3.03 -15.71
CA GLN A 590 24.08 -2.59 -17.00
C GLN A 590 22.96 -2.66 -18.04
N VAL A 591 22.84 -1.62 -18.88
CA VAL A 591 21.89 -1.55 -19.98
C VAL A 591 22.62 -1.13 -21.25
N TRP A 592 22.38 -1.85 -22.34
CA TRP A 592 22.85 -1.57 -23.69
C TRP A 592 21.64 -1.33 -24.59
N VAL A 593 21.67 -0.23 -25.34
CA VAL A 593 20.71 0.02 -26.42
C VAL A 593 21.50 0.26 -27.69
N ASP A 594 21.37 -0.65 -28.66
CA ASP A 594 22.04 -0.56 -29.96
C ASP A 594 20.99 -0.35 -31.05
N TYR A 595 21.18 0.68 -31.88
CA TYR A 595 20.38 0.94 -33.07
C TYR A 595 21.22 0.79 -34.33
N GLU A 596 20.87 -0.16 -35.19
CA GLU A 596 21.52 -0.41 -36.48
C GLU A 596 20.49 -0.98 -37.47
N ASP A 597 20.56 -0.55 -38.74
CA ASP A 597 19.70 -1.04 -39.84
C ASP A 597 18.19 -1.08 -39.51
N ASN A 598 17.69 -0.02 -38.87
CA ASN A 598 16.31 0.13 -38.36
C ASN A 598 15.90 -0.90 -37.28
N MET A 599 16.85 -1.56 -36.64
CA MET A 599 16.62 -2.45 -35.51
C MET A 599 17.13 -1.80 -34.21
N LEU A 600 16.24 -1.57 -33.25
CA LEU A 600 16.58 -1.18 -31.89
C LEU A 600 16.65 -2.43 -31.02
N ASN A 601 17.83 -2.77 -30.54
CA ASN A 601 18.07 -3.88 -29.63
C ASN A 601 18.35 -3.35 -28.22
N VAL A 602 17.57 -3.80 -27.24
CA VAL A 602 17.79 -3.52 -25.82
C VAL A 602 18.29 -4.78 -25.14
N SER A 603 19.40 -4.68 -24.42
CA SER A 603 19.95 -5.75 -23.58
C SER A 603 20.23 -5.21 -22.19
N MET A 604 20.03 -6.01 -21.16
CA MET A 604 20.38 -5.65 -19.77
C MET A 604 21.07 -6.83 -19.08
N ALA A 605 21.83 -6.57 -18.01
CA ALA A 605 22.40 -7.60 -17.14
C ALA A 605 22.84 -7.01 -15.77
N PRO A 606 22.98 -7.83 -14.70
CA PRO A 606 23.65 -7.40 -13.48
C PRO A 606 25.10 -6.92 -13.72
N ARG A 607 25.65 -6.10 -12.83
CA ARG A 607 27.03 -5.55 -12.90
C ARG A 607 28.12 -6.59 -13.21
N GLU A 608 28.01 -7.80 -12.67
CA GLU A 608 29.03 -8.84 -12.77
C GLU A 608 28.97 -9.64 -14.09
N VAL A 609 27.94 -9.41 -14.91
CA VAL A 609 27.63 -10.19 -16.11
C VAL A 609 28.01 -9.41 -17.36
N GLN A 610 28.63 -10.06 -18.35
CA GLN A 610 28.93 -9.40 -19.63
C GLN A 610 27.66 -9.23 -20.48
N LYS A 611 27.69 -8.32 -21.46
CA LYS A 611 26.58 -8.11 -22.41
C LYS A 611 26.08 -9.45 -22.97
N PRO A 612 24.80 -9.82 -22.76
CA PRO A 612 24.24 -11.07 -23.26
C PRO A 612 24.38 -11.23 -24.78
N SER A 613 24.55 -12.47 -25.26
CA SER A 613 24.57 -12.75 -26.71
C SER A 613 23.22 -12.56 -27.39
N ARG A 614 22.13 -12.52 -26.62
CA ARG A 614 20.76 -12.30 -27.09
C ARG A 614 20.15 -11.07 -26.41
N PRO A 615 19.59 -10.10 -27.16
CA PRO A 615 18.90 -8.97 -26.56
C PRO A 615 17.62 -9.42 -25.83
N LEU A 616 17.18 -8.60 -24.88
CA LEU A 616 15.90 -8.72 -24.20
C LEU A 616 14.75 -8.32 -25.15
N LEU A 617 14.93 -7.20 -25.86
CA LEU A 617 14.00 -6.68 -26.86
C LEU A 617 14.71 -6.37 -28.18
N SER A 618 14.00 -6.60 -29.29
CA SER A 618 14.43 -6.26 -30.65
C SER A 618 13.22 -5.71 -31.41
N GLN A 619 13.21 -4.40 -31.67
CA GLN A 619 12.08 -3.73 -32.33
C GLN A 619 12.51 -3.02 -33.61
N HIS A 620 11.74 -3.20 -34.69
CA HIS A 620 12.01 -2.54 -35.97
C HIS A 620 11.45 -1.11 -35.95
N ILE A 621 12.34 -0.12 -35.81
CA ILE A 621 12.00 1.30 -35.70
C ILE A 621 12.74 2.07 -36.80
N ASN A 622 12.03 2.92 -37.54
CA ASN A 622 12.65 3.84 -38.49
C ASN A 622 12.74 5.24 -37.89
N LEU A 623 13.93 5.62 -37.42
CA LEU A 623 14.15 6.94 -36.81
C LEU A 623 13.91 8.12 -37.77
N SER A 624 13.85 7.90 -39.08
CA SER A 624 13.49 8.96 -40.05
C SER A 624 12.02 9.37 -39.94
N ASP A 625 11.14 8.47 -39.49
CA ASP A 625 9.71 8.72 -39.34
C ASP A 625 9.42 9.46 -38.02
N ILE A 626 10.26 9.24 -36.99
CA ILE A 626 10.18 9.92 -35.68
C ILE A 626 10.87 11.29 -35.71
N TYR A 627 11.90 11.49 -36.55
CA TYR A 627 12.76 12.69 -36.48
C TYR A 627 12.98 13.41 -37.82
N PRO A 628 11.95 14.05 -38.39
CA PRO A 628 12.06 14.76 -39.67
C PRO A 628 13.07 15.92 -39.64
N ASN A 629 13.23 16.59 -38.49
CA ASN A 629 14.09 17.77 -38.34
C ASN A 629 15.56 17.47 -38.01
N ARG A 630 15.96 16.19 -37.99
CA ARG A 630 17.35 15.69 -38.01
C ARG A 630 18.32 16.10 -36.89
N ARG A 631 17.93 16.98 -35.97
CA ARG A 631 18.72 17.39 -34.79
C ARG A 631 18.15 16.70 -33.54
N LEU A 632 18.99 15.96 -32.81
CA LEU A 632 18.60 15.14 -31.65
C LEU A 632 19.45 15.44 -30.42
N PHE A 633 18.86 15.32 -29.24
CA PHE A 633 19.52 15.26 -27.94
C PHE A 633 19.30 13.87 -27.35
N VAL A 634 20.25 13.42 -26.53
CA VAL A 634 20.22 12.12 -25.84
C VAL A 634 20.47 12.33 -24.36
N GLY A 635 19.82 11.54 -23.53
CA GLY A 635 19.81 11.77 -22.09
C GLY A 635 19.02 10.73 -21.31
N PHE A 636 18.64 11.11 -20.09
CA PHE A 636 17.79 10.35 -19.20
C PHE A 636 16.62 11.19 -18.72
N SER A 637 15.47 10.55 -18.54
CA SER A 637 14.32 11.06 -17.78
C SER A 637 14.03 10.13 -16.62
N ALA A 638 13.48 10.66 -15.54
CA ALA A 638 13.12 9.89 -14.36
C ALA A 638 11.99 10.57 -13.58
N ALA A 639 11.16 9.78 -12.90
CA ALA A 639 10.06 10.30 -12.09
C ALA A 639 9.82 9.51 -10.80
N THR A 640 9.25 10.20 -9.82
CA THR A 640 8.64 9.64 -8.61
C THR A 640 7.29 10.30 -8.39
N GLY A 641 6.33 9.53 -7.90
CA GLY A 641 4.98 10.01 -7.54
C GLY A 641 4.78 9.75 -6.06
N THR A 642 3.61 9.23 -5.68
CA THR A 642 3.38 8.67 -4.33
C THR A 642 4.31 7.49 -4.01
N ALA A 643 4.70 6.74 -5.05
CA ALA A 643 5.77 5.76 -5.01
C ALA A 643 7.13 6.44 -5.29
N ILE A 644 8.09 6.25 -4.36
CA ILE A 644 9.33 7.03 -4.29
C ILE A 644 10.58 6.14 -4.21
N SER A 645 11.49 6.33 -5.16
CA SER A 645 12.80 5.67 -5.20
C SER A 645 13.93 6.66 -5.50
N TYR A 646 15.15 6.31 -5.14
CA TYR A 646 16.35 7.02 -5.57
C TYR A 646 16.80 6.41 -6.91
N GLN A 647 16.90 7.22 -7.96
CA GLN A 647 17.32 6.75 -9.28
C GLN A 647 18.71 7.31 -9.60
N TYR A 648 19.69 6.43 -9.83
CA TYR A 648 21.09 6.79 -10.07
C TYR A 648 21.60 6.30 -11.42
N VAL A 649 22.43 7.10 -12.08
CA VAL A 649 23.31 6.68 -13.18
C VAL A 649 24.76 6.76 -12.71
N LEU A 650 25.46 5.61 -12.77
CA LEU A 650 26.83 5.42 -12.28
C LEU A 650 27.87 5.68 -13.37
N SER A 651 27.52 5.38 -14.63
CA SER A 651 28.36 5.64 -15.81
C SER A 651 27.50 5.63 -17.07
N TRP A 652 27.91 6.36 -18.09
CA TRP A 652 27.22 6.44 -19.38
C TRP A 652 28.20 6.69 -20.52
N SER A 653 28.14 5.87 -21.57
CA SER A 653 28.74 6.13 -22.88
C SER A 653 27.71 6.13 -23.99
N PHE A 654 27.86 7.05 -24.93
CA PHE A 654 27.07 7.12 -26.16
C PHE A 654 28.01 7.29 -27.36
N SER A 655 27.78 6.52 -28.44
CA SER A 655 28.49 6.63 -29.72
C SER A 655 27.54 6.54 -30.90
N THR A 656 27.71 7.39 -31.91
CA THR A 656 27.06 7.28 -33.23
C THR A 656 27.85 6.47 -34.26
N SER A 657 28.97 5.87 -33.83
CA SER A 657 29.91 5.18 -34.71
C SER A 657 30.10 3.72 -34.31
N ARG A 658 29.93 2.84 -35.31
CA ARG A 658 29.93 1.38 -35.20
C ARG A 658 31.16 0.88 -34.44
N GLY A 659 30.93 0.14 -33.35
CA GLY A 659 31.99 -0.48 -32.56
C GLY A 659 32.86 0.47 -31.71
N SER A 660 32.59 1.78 -31.69
CA SER A 660 33.37 2.77 -30.94
C SER A 660 32.88 3.03 -29.51
N LEU A 661 31.98 2.21 -28.95
CA LEU A 661 31.56 2.32 -27.55
C LEU A 661 32.77 2.13 -26.63
N GLN A 662 33.10 3.15 -25.84
CA GLN A 662 34.19 3.07 -24.86
C GLN A 662 33.77 2.13 -23.73
N ARG A 663 34.56 1.07 -23.50
CA ARG A 663 34.33 0.15 -22.38
C ARG A 663 34.85 0.78 -21.09
N PHE A 664 33.99 0.87 -20.08
CA PHE A 664 34.35 1.30 -18.74
C PHE A 664 34.97 0.15 -17.93
N ASP A 665 35.87 0.48 -17.00
CA ASP A 665 36.28 -0.46 -15.97
C ASP A 665 35.18 -0.54 -14.89
N ILE A 666 34.28 -1.51 -15.05
CA ILE A 666 33.13 -1.76 -14.16
C ILE A 666 33.57 -1.95 -12.70
N SER A 667 34.82 -2.36 -12.45
CA SER A 667 35.34 -2.53 -11.09
C SER A 667 35.56 -1.20 -10.35
N ARG A 668 35.75 -0.08 -11.09
CA ARG A 668 36.01 1.26 -10.53
C ARG A 668 34.77 2.15 -10.37
N LEU A 669 33.59 1.62 -10.68
CA LEU A 669 32.33 2.38 -10.50
C LEU A 669 32.10 2.71 -9.01
N PRO A 670 31.64 3.95 -8.69
CA PRO A 670 31.35 4.36 -7.32
C PRO A 670 30.22 3.53 -6.69
N GLU A 671 30.27 3.34 -5.37
CA GLU A 671 29.22 2.66 -4.62
C GLU A 671 27.92 3.47 -4.57
N VAL A 672 26.79 2.79 -4.75
CA VAL A 672 25.45 3.38 -4.68
C VAL A 672 25.11 3.75 -3.22
N PRO A 673 24.71 4.99 -2.91
CA PRO A 673 24.25 5.38 -1.58
C PRO A 673 22.99 4.61 -1.21
N HIS A 674 23.11 3.70 -0.26
CA HIS A 674 21.95 3.03 0.31
C HIS A 674 21.39 3.91 1.44
N PRO A 675 20.11 4.31 1.38
CA PRO A 675 19.47 5.04 2.46
C PRO A 675 19.48 4.15 3.72
N ARG A 676 20.32 4.50 4.70
CA ARG A 676 20.16 3.94 6.04
C ARG A 676 18.80 4.40 6.53
N ALA A 677 17.99 3.47 7.03
CA ALA A 677 16.80 3.82 7.79
C ALA A 677 17.18 4.90 8.80
N GLU A 678 16.45 6.02 8.82
CA GLU A 678 16.62 7.01 9.87
C GLU A 678 16.23 6.35 11.20
N HIS A 679 17.24 5.82 11.89
CA HIS A 679 17.28 5.94 13.34
C HIS A 679 17.05 7.41 13.61
N LYS A 680 15.82 7.75 14.01
CA LYS A 680 15.40 9.08 14.45
C LYS A 680 16.50 9.56 15.38
N ASN A 681 17.33 10.48 14.88
CA ASN A 681 18.49 10.94 15.63
C ASN A 681 17.94 11.58 16.90
N LEU A 682 18.09 10.88 18.02
CA LEU A 682 17.95 11.49 19.34
C LEU A 682 18.86 12.70 19.29
N SER A 683 18.27 13.89 19.44
CA SER A 683 18.96 15.15 19.20
C SER A 683 20.30 15.18 19.93
N PRO A 684 21.33 15.92 19.44
CA PRO A 684 22.63 15.98 20.11
C PRO A 684 22.50 16.24 21.62
N LEU A 685 21.59 17.14 22.00
CA LEU A 685 21.16 17.42 23.37
C LEU A 685 20.77 16.18 24.20
N PHE A 686 20.17 15.16 23.61
CA PHE A 686 19.76 13.93 24.28
C PHE A 686 20.94 12.97 24.51
N ILE A 687 21.90 12.92 23.58
CA ILE A 687 23.15 12.16 23.76
C ILE A 687 24.03 12.85 24.81
N ASP A 688 24.15 14.18 24.73
CA ASP A 688 24.85 15.00 25.73
C ASP A 688 24.20 14.86 27.13
N LEU A 689 22.86 14.86 27.20
CA LEU A 689 22.12 14.65 28.45
C LEU A 689 22.31 13.24 29.01
N LEU A 690 22.30 12.20 28.16
CA LEU A 690 22.54 10.83 28.59
C LEU A 690 23.99 10.63 29.07
N GLY A 691 24.94 11.26 28.40
CA GLY A 691 26.34 11.34 28.83
C GLY A 691 26.50 12.08 30.18
N PHE A 692 25.81 13.21 30.35
CA PHE A 692 25.82 13.98 31.60
C PHE A 692 25.21 13.20 32.76
N LEU A 693 24.09 12.49 32.53
CA LEU A 693 23.47 11.61 33.52
C LEU A 693 24.35 10.41 33.86
N ALA A 694 25.03 9.81 32.88
CA ALA A 694 26.00 8.74 33.11
C ALA A 694 27.20 9.22 33.95
N ILE A 695 27.74 10.41 33.66
CA ILE A 695 28.83 11.03 34.44
C ILE A 695 28.37 11.33 35.87
N MET A 696 27.16 11.87 36.06
CA MET A 696 26.57 12.11 37.38
C MET A 696 26.35 10.79 38.16
N GLY A 697 25.93 9.72 37.47
CA GLY A 697 25.85 8.36 38.02
C GLY A 697 27.22 7.83 38.45
N LEU A 698 28.27 8.02 37.63
CA LEU A 698 29.63 7.61 37.96
C LEU A 698 30.21 8.41 39.14
N CYS A 699 29.96 9.72 39.21
CA CYS A 699 30.36 10.60 40.30
C CYS A 699 29.65 10.30 41.61
N THR A 700 28.38 9.90 41.57
CA THR A 700 27.64 9.47 42.76
C THR A 700 28.06 8.07 43.23
N LEU A 701 28.29 7.13 42.31
CA LEU A 701 28.82 5.79 42.64
C LEU A 701 30.24 5.84 43.21
N THR A 702 31.14 6.65 42.63
CA THR A 702 32.49 6.86 43.19
C THR A 702 32.41 7.60 44.53
N GLY A 703 31.56 8.63 44.66
CA GLY A 703 31.28 9.28 45.92
C GLY A 703 30.81 8.31 47.01
N MET A 704 29.88 7.40 46.69
CA MET A 704 29.41 6.34 47.60
C MET A 704 30.50 5.30 47.89
N TYR A 705 31.34 4.93 46.92
CA TYR A 705 32.47 4.03 47.10
C TYR A 705 33.48 4.60 48.11
N PHE A 706 33.87 5.87 47.96
CA PHE A 706 34.76 6.56 48.91
C PHE A 706 34.08 6.89 50.25
N PHE A 707 32.75 7.04 50.29
CA PHE A 707 32.02 7.19 51.56
C PHE A 707 31.89 5.86 52.33
N LYS A 708 31.86 4.72 51.62
CA LYS A 708 31.76 3.37 52.20
C LYS A 708 33.12 2.76 52.55
N ARG A 709 34.21 3.17 51.90
CA ARG A 709 35.60 2.84 52.31
C ARG A 709 36.24 3.98 53.08
N GLY A 710 36.22 3.86 54.41
CA GLY A 710 37.14 4.63 55.26
C GLY A 710 38.59 4.37 54.83
N LYS A 711 39.31 5.47 54.52
CA LYS A 711 40.77 5.58 54.26
C LYS A 711 41.53 4.27 53.91
N PRO A 712 41.78 3.96 52.63
CA PRO A 712 42.78 2.96 52.27
C PRO A 712 44.21 3.49 52.52
N THR A 713 45.04 2.67 53.14
CA THR A 713 46.48 2.91 53.36
C THR A 713 47.32 2.60 52.12
N MET A 714 48.53 3.16 52.08
CA MET A 714 49.41 3.31 50.91
C MET A 714 50.17 2.02 50.50
N GLU A 715 49.53 0.85 50.55
CA GLU A 715 50.19 -0.45 50.28
C GLU A 715 49.51 -1.33 49.22
N GLN A 716 48.28 -1.02 48.78
CA GLN A 716 47.54 -1.88 47.82
C GLN A 716 47.65 -1.49 46.34
N VAL A 717 48.53 -0.52 45.99
CA VAL A 717 48.68 -0.02 44.60
C VAL A 717 49.83 -0.69 43.82
N ILE A 718 50.74 -1.39 44.50
CA ILE A 718 51.99 -1.90 43.89
C ILE A 718 51.85 -3.30 43.25
N LEU A 719 50.76 -4.02 43.50
CA LEU A 719 50.61 -5.44 43.14
C LEU A 719 49.88 -5.75 41.81
N TYR A 720 49.62 -4.75 40.96
CA TYR A 720 48.89 -4.94 39.69
C TYR A 720 49.59 -4.41 38.42
N LEU A 721 50.87 -3.99 38.52
CA LEU A 721 51.64 -3.47 37.39
C LEU A 721 53.04 -4.10 37.30
N ASN A 722 53.13 -5.44 37.30
CA ASN A 722 54.29 -6.14 36.73
C ASN A 722 54.06 -7.64 36.50
N GLN A 723 54.05 -8.09 35.24
CA GLN A 723 54.81 -9.26 34.73
C GLN A 723 54.51 -9.51 33.23
N ASN A 724 55.55 -9.90 32.49
CA ASN A 724 55.55 -10.12 31.02
C ASN A 724 55.95 -11.57 30.69
N LEU A 725 55.51 -12.07 29.50
CA LEU A 725 56.10 -13.18 28.70
C LEU A 725 56.00 -14.63 29.25
N PRO A 726 56.19 -15.72 28.45
CA PRO A 726 56.15 -15.88 26.97
C PRO A 726 55.32 -17.13 26.47
N LEU A 727 55.32 -17.40 25.15
CA LEU A 727 54.88 -18.66 24.48
C LEU A 727 55.98 -19.77 24.52
N PRO A 728 55.65 -21.07 24.34
CA PRO A 728 55.90 -21.74 23.02
C PRO A 728 55.03 -22.97 22.62
N ASP A 729 55.12 -23.31 21.31
CA ASP A 729 54.90 -24.55 20.51
C ASP A 729 54.34 -25.88 21.08
N PHE A 730 53.59 -26.63 20.24
CA PHE A 730 54.07 -27.82 19.48
C PHE A 730 52.99 -28.50 18.59
N SER A 731 53.42 -29.17 17.51
CA SER A 731 52.63 -29.96 16.53
C SER A 731 53.07 -31.44 16.53
N PRO A 732 52.71 -32.32 15.56
CA PRO A 732 51.40 -32.78 15.08
C PRO A 732 51.24 -34.32 15.20
N TYR A 733 50.12 -34.93 14.77
CA TYR A 733 50.05 -36.39 14.49
C TYR A 733 49.30 -36.72 13.19
N THR A 734 49.77 -37.79 12.52
CA THR A 734 49.44 -38.14 11.13
C THR A 734 49.04 -39.62 11.00
N VAL A 735 47.89 -39.91 10.38
CA VAL A 735 47.56 -41.16 9.63
C VAL A 735 46.41 -40.79 8.66
N GLY A 736 46.35 -41.15 7.38
CA GLY A 736 47.30 -41.81 6.49
C GLY A 736 46.60 -42.66 5.41
N ILE A 737 47.06 -42.60 4.14
CA ILE A 737 46.83 -43.60 3.05
C ILE A 737 45.41 -43.56 2.41
N SER A 738 45.16 -43.57 1.08
CA SER A 738 46.03 -43.63 -0.13
C SER A 738 45.41 -42.99 -1.39
N ASN A 739 46.29 -42.57 -2.30
CA ASN A 739 46.07 -41.96 -3.61
C ASN A 739 45.45 -42.83 -4.73
N HIS A 740 44.99 -42.14 -5.79
CA HIS A 740 44.97 -42.51 -7.24
C HIS A 740 44.08 -43.70 -7.70
N SER A 741 43.56 -43.76 -8.93
CA SER A 741 43.28 -42.77 -10.00
C SER A 741 42.45 -43.46 -11.11
N SER A 742 41.80 -42.66 -11.98
CA SER A 742 41.39 -42.98 -13.37
C SER A 742 40.35 -44.09 -13.68
N VAL A 743 39.21 -43.62 -14.23
CA VAL A 743 38.51 -44.06 -15.47
C VAL A 743 38.12 -45.55 -15.65
N LEU A 744 36.81 -45.83 -15.78
CA LEU A 744 36.15 -46.36 -17.00
C LEU A 744 34.64 -46.68 -16.78
N ILE A 745 33.79 -46.15 -17.68
CA ILE A 745 32.61 -46.75 -18.35
C ILE A 745 31.38 -47.27 -17.54
N ASP A 746 30.22 -46.80 -18.00
CA ASP A 746 28.85 -47.36 -17.99
C ASP A 746 28.41 -48.40 -16.93
N ALA A 747 27.52 -47.95 -16.03
CA ALA A 747 26.43 -48.79 -15.49
C ALA A 747 25.30 -47.96 -14.83
N ALA A 748 24.53 -47.18 -15.63
CA ALA A 748 23.34 -46.49 -15.12
C ALA A 748 22.13 -46.56 -16.09
N SER A 749 22.01 -47.66 -16.84
CA SER A 749 20.85 -47.97 -17.68
C SER A 749 20.24 -49.33 -17.33
N LEU A 750 19.74 -49.49 -16.09
CA LEU A 750 18.87 -50.63 -15.73
C LEU A 750 18.01 -50.49 -14.46
N VAL A 751 17.28 -49.38 -14.28
CA VAL A 751 16.13 -49.35 -13.33
C VAL A 751 14.86 -48.73 -13.94
N ALA A 752 14.97 -47.93 -15.01
CA ALA A 752 13.83 -47.37 -15.74
C ALA A 752 13.08 -48.39 -16.64
N SER A 753 12.74 -49.57 -16.12
CA SER A 753 11.94 -50.59 -16.83
C SER A 753 11.03 -51.44 -15.94
N ARG A 754 10.58 -50.89 -14.79
CA ARG A 754 9.49 -51.48 -13.96
C ARG A 754 8.54 -50.45 -13.34
N SER A 755 7.91 -49.62 -14.18
CA SER A 755 6.73 -48.82 -13.77
C SER A 755 5.74 -48.48 -14.90
N CYS A 756 6.02 -48.85 -16.16
CA CYS A 756 5.15 -48.57 -17.32
C CYS A 756 3.88 -49.46 -17.40
N GLN A 757 3.42 -50.02 -16.28
CA GLN A 757 2.17 -50.80 -16.17
C GLN A 757 1.28 -50.35 -15.00
N GLN A 758 1.51 -49.17 -14.42
CA GLN A 758 0.71 -48.65 -13.30
C GLN A 758 0.10 -47.26 -13.53
N GLU A 759 0.30 -46.63 -14.70
CA GLU A 759 -0.22 -45.29 -15.01
C GLU A 759 -1.71 -45.23 -15.41
N GLU A 760 -2.39 -46.35 -15.70
CA GLU A 760 -3.82 -46.31 -16.12
C GLU A 760 -4.82 -46.08 -14.98
N ALA A 761 -4.39 -46.16 -13.70
CA ALA A 761 -5.28 -46.14 -12.54
C ALA A 761 -5.27 -44.83 -11.72
N GLY A 762 -4.12 -44.16 -11.61
CA GLY A 762 -3.93 -42.99 -10.73
C GLY A 762 -2.46 -42.68 -10.44
N PHE A 763 -2.19 -41.71 -9.57
CA PHE A 763 -0.84 -41.32 -9.12
C PHE A 763 -0.80 -40.90 -7.65
N ILE A 764 0.42 -40.80 -7.10
CA ILE A 764 0.66 -40.34 -5.72
C ILE A 764 1.99 -39.58 -5.61
N TYR A 765 1.93 -38.40 -5.00
CA TYR A 765 3.04 -37.51 -4.69
C TYR A 765 3.09 -37.30 -3.17
N ASN A 766 3.96 -38.04 -2.49
CA ASN A 766 4.29 -37.83 -1.08
C ASN A 766 5.44 -36.80 -1.01
N GLY A 767 5.11 -35.55 -1.30
CA GLY A 767 6.10 -34.54 -1.74
C GLY A 767 6.40 -34.63 -3.24
N PHE A 768 6.94 -33.53 -3.77
CA PHE A 768 7.07 -33.26 -5.21
C PHE A 768 8.52 -33.30 -5.74
N GLY A 769 9.49 -33.72 -4.93
CA GLY A 769 10.93 -33.74 -5.30
C GLY A 769 11.29 -34.57 -6.53
N GLN A 770 10.41 -35.47 -7.00
CA GLN A 770 10.53 -36.20 -8.28
C GLN A 770 9.37 -35.92 -9.27
N ALA A 771 8.46 -34.99 -8.93
CA ALA A 771 7.21 -34.78 -9.67
C ALA A 771 7.33 -33.86 -10.90
N GLN A 772 8.44 -33.13 -11.05
CA GLN A 772 8.64 -32.13 -12.12
C GLN A 772 8.54 -32.71 -13.55
N ALA A 773 8.78 -34.01 -13.72
CA ALA A 773 8.52 -34.71 -14.98
C ALA A 773 7.01 -34.82 -15.31
N GLY A 774 6.14 -34.96 -14.31
CA GLY A 774 4.70 -35.20 -14.47
C GLY A 774 3.80 -33.95 -14.35
N LEU A 775 4.29 -32.85 -13.78
CA LEU A 775 3.52 -31.62 -13.57
C LEU A 775 3.90 -30.48 -14.52
N HIS A 776 2.90 -29.84 -15.12
CA HIS A 776 3.01 -28.51 -15.71
C HIS A 776 2.94 -27.48 -14.57
N LEU A 777 3.82 -26.50 -14.59
CA LEU A 777 3.89 -25.41 -13.61
C LEU A 777 4.03 -24.10 -14.37
N ASP A 778 3.23 -23.12 -13.99
CA ASP A 778 3.11 -21.80 -14.60
C ASP A 778 2.81 -20.73 -13.52
N GLY A 779 2.87 -19.45 -13.92
CA GLY A 779 2.86 -18.32 -13.00
C GLY A 779 4.00 -18.41 -11.95
N ALA A 780 3.65 -18.18 -10.69
CA ALA A 780 4.58 -18.24 -9.56
C ALA A 780 4.90 -19.68 -9.07
N ALA A 781 4.26 -20.71 -9.63
CA ALA A 781 4.30 -22.06 -9.08
C ALA A 781 5.67 -22.75 -9.28
N LYS A 782 6.20 -23.32 -8.19
CA LYS A 782 7.53 -23.97 -8.18
C LYS A 782 7.65 -25.04 -7.10
N ILE A 783 8.50 -26.03 -7.37
CA ILE A 783 8.88 -27.05 -6.39
C ILE A 783 10.17 -26.58 -5.69
N LEU A 784 10.14 -26.48 -4.36
CA LEU A 784 11.28 -26.08 -3.54
C LEU A 784 12.19 -27.28 -3.29
N PHE A 785 13.49 -27.13 -3.56
CA PHE A 785 14.51 -28.15 -3.32
C PHE A 785 15.31 -27.85 -2.03
N PRO A 786 15.75 -28.88 -1.28
CA PRO A 786 15.62 -30.32 -1.55
C PRO A 786 14.28 -30.93 -1.10
N ASP A 787 13.48 -30.21 -0.32
CA ASP A 787 12.36 -30.78 0.44
C ASP A 787 11.19 -31.30 -0.42
N GLY A 788 11.04 -30.78 -1.64
CA GLY A 788 9.97 -31.17 -2.55
C GLY A 788 8.62 -30.56 -2.20
N LEU A 789 8.58 -29.39 -1.57
CA LEU A 789 7.34 -28.66 -1.31
C LEU A 789 6.88 -27.96 -2.59
N LEU A 790 5.61 -28.12 -2.99
CA LEU A 790 5.03 -27.36 -4.09
C LEU A 790 4.48 -26.05 -3.54
N GLN A 791 5.09 -24.94 -3.94
CA GLN A 791 4.62 -23.58 -3.69
C GLN A 791 3.83 -23.13 -4.92
N LEU A 792 2.58 -22.71 -4.75
CA LEU A 792 1.77 -22.14 -5.84
C LEU A 792 2.01 -20.63 -5.96
N THR A 793 1.95 -19.92 -4.84
CA THR A 793 2.36 -18.51 -4.73
C THR A 793 3.23 -18.28 -3.49
N ASN A 794 3.87 -17.11 -3.44
CA ASN A 794 4.51 -16.63 -2.24
C ASN A 794 3.88 -15.29 -1.81
N ALA A 795 4.21 -14.78 -0.63
CA ALA A 795 3.58 -13.57 -0.09
C ALA A 795 4.08 -12.23 -0.71
N SER A 796 4.29 -12.23 -2.02
CA SER A 796 4.33 -11.07 -2.91
C SER A 796 2.90 -10.72 -3.35
N THR A 797 2.69 -9.50 -3.81
CA THR A 797 1.40 -9.05 -4.34
C THR A 797 1.16 -9.54 -5.76
N GLN A 798 -0.12 -9.60 -6.16
CA GLN A 798 -0.60 -9.86 -7.54
C GLN A 798 0.03 -11.09 -8.25
N GLN A 799 0.35 -12.16 -7.51
CA GLN A 799 0.76 -13.42 -8.14
C GLN A 799 -0.42 -14.35 -8.34
N MET A 800 -0.43 -15.05 -9.46
CA MET A 800 -1.10 -16.35 -9.61
C MET A 800 -0.07 -17.44 -9.88
N GLY A 801 -0.39 -18.70 -9.59
CA GLY A 801 0.45 -19.83 -9.95
C GLY A 801 -0.29 -21.15 -9.90
N HIS A 802 -0.04 -22.00 -10.90
CA HIS A 802 -0.82 -23.20 -11.13
C HIS A 802 0.06 -24.44 -11.27
N ALA A 803 -0.52 -25.60 -10.98
CA ALA A 803 0.17 -26.88 -11.01
C ALA A 803 -0.75 -27.99 -11.51
N PHE A 804 -0.63 -28.34 -12.79
CA PHE A 804 -1.49 -29.31 -13.46
C PHE A 804 -0.77 -30.61 -13.82
N PHE A 805 -1.46 -31.74 -13.72
CA PHE A 805 -0.94 -33.02 -14.21
C PHE A 805 -0.91 -33.02 -15.75
N LYS A 806 0.27 -33.22 -16.36
CA LYS A 806 0.49 -32.99 -17.81
C LYS A 806 -0.39 -33.84 -18.73
N LYS A 807 -0.76 -35.05 -18.32
CA LYS A 807 -1.55 -35.98 -19.13
C LYS A 807 -3.04 -35.73 -18.87
N PRO A 808 -3.84 -35.31 -19.86
CA PRO A 808 -5.29 -35.20 -19.69
C PRO A 808 -5.91 -36.60 -19.55
N PHE A 809 -6.91 -36.72 -18.68
CA PHE A 809 -7.74 -37.90 -18.59
C PHE A 809 -8.84 -37.80 -19.66
N LYS A 810 -8.93 -38.83 -20.50
CA LYS A 810 -10.02 -39.00 -21.47
C LYS A 810 -10.96 -40.09 -20.99
N PHE A 811 -12.26 -39.88 -21.13
CA PHE A 811 -13.29 -40.85 -20.74
C PHE A 811 -14.06 -41.34 -21.97
N ASP A 812 -13.85 -42.61 -22.33
CA ASP A 812 -14.52 -43.23 -23.48
C ASP A 812 -16.03 -43.39 -23.27
N SER A 813 -16.78 -43.34 -24.37
CA SER A 813 -18.25 -43.44 -24.40
C SER A 813 -18.83 -44.76 -23.89
N TYR A 814 -17.99 -45.78 -23.68
CA TYR A 814 -18.36 -47.11 -23.19
C TYR A 814 -18.12 -47.30 -21.68
N GLU A 815 -17.45 -46.38 -20.99
CA GLU A 815 -17.31 -46.46 -19.52
C GLU A 815 -18.64 -46.13 -18.83
N LYS A 816 -19.13 -47.05 -17.98
CA LYS A 816 -20.52 -47.04 -17.52
C LYS A 816 -20.88 -46.01 -16.44
N LYS A 817 -19.90 -45.25 -15.93
CA LYS A 817 -20.07 -44.07 -15.06
C LYS A 817 -18.74 -43.35 -14.92
N LEU A 818 -18.75 -42.03 -15.06
CA LEU A 818 -17.60 -41.16 -14.79
C LEU A 818 -17.38 -41.07 -13.27
N SER A 819 -16.14 -41.31 -12.83
CA SER A 819 -15.72 -41.17 -11.43
C SER A 819 -14.28 -40.69 -11.31
N PHE A 820 -13.96 -39.99 -10.22
CA PHE A 820 -12.59 -39.79 -9.75
C PHE A 820 -12.59 -39.58 -8.23
N SER A 821 -11.43 -39.73 -7.61
CA SER A 821 -11.21 -39.40 -6.20
C SER A 821 -9.81 -38.83 -6.05
N THR A 822 -9.68 -37.76 -5.25
CA THR A 822 -8.40 -37.10 -4.97
C THR A 822 -8.27 -36.83 -3.47
N HIS A 823 -7.04 -36.91 -2.97
CA HIS A 823 -6.65 -36.56 -1.61
C HIS A 823 -5.40 -35.69 -1.70
N PHE A 824 -5.46 -34.48 -1.15
CA PHE A 824 -4.29 -33.61 -1.07
C PHE A 824 -4.15 -33.00 0.32
N VAL A 825 -2.94 -32.55 0.63
CA VAL A 825 -2.60 -31.81 1.84
C VAL A 825 -2.05 -30.46 1.42
N CYS A 826 -2.64 -29.38 1.90
CA CYS A 826 -2.22 -28.00 1.63
C CYS A 826 -2.02 -27.21 2.92
N ALA A 827 -1.41 -26.03 2.81
CA ALA A 827 -1.33 -25.06 3.89
C ALA A 827 -1.32 -23.63 3.32
N LEU A 828 -2.12 -22.76 3.92
CA LEU A 828 -2.15 -21.33 3.63
C LEU A 828 -1.53 -20.60 4.82
N VAL A 829 -0.28 -20.14 4.67
CA VAL A 829 0.50 -19.53 5.75
C VAL A 829 0.41 -18.00 5.65
N PRO A 830 -0.08 -17.30 6.68
CA PRO A 830 -0.14 -15.83 6.65
C PRO A 830 1.27 -15.22 6.64
N LYS A 831 1.44 -14.12 5.90
CA LYS A 831 2.62 -13.25 5.99
C LYS A 831 2.56 -12.52 7.35
N PRO A 832 3.63 -12.53 8.18
CA PRO A 832 3.61 -11.81 9.44
C PRO A 832 3.32 -10.31 9.22
N GLY A 833 2.20 -9.82 9.76
CA GLY A 833 1.76 -8.43 9.63
C GLY A 833 0.87 -8.11 8.42
N ALA A 834 0.37 -9.11 7.68
CA ALA A 834 -0.68 -8.92 6.68
C ALA A 834 -1.91 -9.80 7.00
N ASP A 835 -3.09 -9.36 6.57
CA ASP A 835 -4.36 -10.05 6.87
C ASP A 835 -4.54 -11.35 6.07
N GLY A 836 -3.89 -11.44 4.90
CA GLY A 836 -3.77 -12.65 4.08
C GLY A 836 -4.89 -12.87 3.05
N GLY A 837 -4.53 -13.53 1.95
CA GLY A 837 -5.42 -13.81 0.82
C GLY A 837 -4.67 -14.43 -0.38
N HIS A 838 -5.36 -14.78 -1.48
CA HIS A 838 -6.82 -14.94 -1.57
C HIS A 838 -7.24 -16.37 -1.21
N GLY A 839 -6.73 -17.39 -1.91
CA GLY A 839 -7.07 -18.78 -1.61
C GLY A 839 -6.26 -19.81 -2.40
N ILE A 840 -6.65 -21.08 -2.27
CA ILE A 840 -6.18 -22.19 -3.11
C ILE A 840 -7.40 -22.91 -3.67
N ALA A 841 -7.40 -23.23 -4.96
CA ALA A 841 -8.42 -24.06 -5.60
C ALA A 841 -7.84 -25.41 -6.07
N PHE A 842 -8.58 -26.50 -5.87
CA PHE A 842 -8.39 -27.72 -6.66
C PHE A 842 -9.24 -27.64 -7.92
N VAL A 843 -8.65 -27.92 -9.08
CA VAL A 843 -9.19 -27.52 -10.38
C VAL A 843 -9.38 -28.71 -11.30
N VAL A 844 -10.55 -28.75 -11.96
CA VAL A 844 -10.84 -29.56 -13.14
C VAL A 844 -11.12 -28.63 -14.31
N SER A 845 -10.37 -28.76 -15.41
CA SER A 845 -10.49 -27.87 -16.59
C SER A 845 -10.33 -28.65 -17.90
N SER A 846 -10.86 -28.13 -19.02
CA SER A 846 -10.59 -28.68 -20.37
C SER A 846 -9.25 -28.21 -20.96
N SER A 847 -8.65 -27.19 -20.35
CA SER A 847 -7.35 -26.60 -20.68
C SER A 847 -6.41 -26.56 -19.47
N ILE A 848 -5.13 -26.30 -19.74
CA ILE A 848 -4.12 -25.89 -18.74
C ILE A 848 -3.56 -24.49 -19.06
N ASP A 849 -4.17 -23.81 -20.03
CA ASP A 849 -3.83 -22.44 -20.41
C ASP A 849 -4.72 -21.48 -19.61
N PHE A 850 -4.12 -20.81 -18.64
CA PHE A 850 -4.72 -19.77 -17.81
C PHE A 850 -4.08 -18.39 -18.09
N THR A 851 -3.51 -18.17 -19.29
CA THR A 851 -2.88 -16.88 -19.67
C THR A 851 -3.83 -15.69 -19.70
N GLN A 852 -5.14 -15.93 -19.66
CA GLN A 852 -6.19 -14.90 -19.59
C GLN A 852 -6.77 -14.73 -18.19
N ALA A 853 -6.32 -15.50 -17.20
CA ALA A 853 -6.85 -15.39 -15.83
C ALA A 853 -6.14 -14.28 -15.06
N ASP A 854 -6.90 -13.63 -14.17
CA ASP A 854 -6.38 -12.58 -13.30
C ASP A 854 -5.88 -13.17 -11.97
N PRO A 855 -4.94 -12.49 -11.28
CA PRO A 855 -4.58 -12.79 -9.90
C PRO A 855 -5.70 -12.34 -8.93
N THR A 856 -5.35 -11.83 -7.75
CA THR A 856 -6.31 -11.27 -6.77
C THR A 856 -7.45 -12.25 -6.40
N GLN A 857 -8.70 -11.78 -6.31
CA GLN A 857 -9.87 -12.57 -5.93
C GLN A 857 -10.27 -13.62 -6.98
N TYR A 858 -9.74 -13.56 -8.21
CA TYR A 858 -10.09 -14.54 -9.25
C TYR A 858 -9.43 -15.92 -9.10
N LEU A 859 -8.68 -16.14 -8.01
CA LEU A 859 -7.94 -17.38 -7.68
C LEU A 859 -6.98 -17.88 -8.78
N GLY A 860 -6.65 -17.04 -9.76
CA GLY A 860 -5.89 -17.43 -10.96
C GLY A 860 -6.69 -18.25 -11.97
N LEU A 861 -8.02 -18.32 -11.86
CA LEU A 861 -8.87 -19.22 -12.65
C LEU A 861 -9.61 -18.55 -13.79
N LEU A 862 -10.09 -17.32 -13.55
CA LEU A 862 -10.96 -16.55 -14.43
C LEU A 862 -10.49 -15.09 -14.44
N ASN A 863 -11.20 -14.25 -15.18
CA ASN A 863 -11.08 -12.79 -15.17
C ASN A 863 -12.50 -12.19 -15.22
N ILE A 864 -12.62 -10.87 -15.13
CA ILE A 864 -13.93 -10.19 -15.17
C ILE A 864 -14.78 -10.54 -16.41
N SER A 865 -14.15 -10.82 -17.56
CA SER A 865 -14.83 -11.16 -18.82
C SER A 865 -15.22 -12.63 -18.98
N THR A 866 -14.61 -13.53 -18.21
CA THR A 866 -14.79 -14.99 -18.30
C THR A 866 -15.53 -15.58 -17.10
N ASN A 867 -15.63 -14.84 -15.99
CA ASN A 867 -16.43 -15.22 -14.83
C ASN A 867 -17.91 -15.36 -15.21
N GLY A 868 -18.48 -16.55 -15.02
CA GLY A 868 -19.86 -16.86 -15.42
C GLY A 868 -20.08 -17.05 -16.92
N SER A 869 -19.05 -16.95 -17.77
CA SER A 869 -19.20 -17.15 -19.21
C SER A 869 -19.63 -18.58 -19.56
N PRO A 870 -20.60 -18.79 -20.48
CA PRO A 870 -20.98 -20.13 -20.94
C PRO A 870 -19.83 -20.94 -21.54
N SER A 871 -18.82 -20.26 -22.11
CA SER A 871 -17.62 -20.87 -22.70
C SER A 871 -16.59 -21.33 -21.69
N SER A 872 -16.65 -20.84 -20.44
CA SER A 872 -15.77 -21.30 -19.37
C SER A 872 -16.07 -22.77 -19.08
N GLN A 873 -15.03 -23.60 -19.12
CA GLN A 873 -15.11 -25.06 -18.88
C GLN A 873 -14.25 -25.39 -17.68
N LEU A 874 -14.79 -25.05 -16.51
CA LEU A 874 -14.12 -25.07 -15.22
C LEU A 874 -15.07 -25.69 -14.18
N LEU A 875 -14.52 -26.58 -13.35
CA LEU A 875 -15.04 -26.93 -12.04
C LEU A 875 -13.90 -26.74 -11.04
N ALA A 876 -14.09 -25.92 -10.02
CA ALA A 876 -13.14 -25.75 -8.94
C ALA A 876 -13.75 -26.09 -7.57
N ILE A 877 -12.87 -26.40 -6.63
CA ILE A 877 -13.15 -26.51 -5.20
C ILE A 877 -12.19 -25.53 -4.53
N GLU A 878 -12.68 -24.33 -4.27
CA GLU A 878 -11.95 -23.25 -3.60
C GLU A 878 -11.85 -23.44 -2.08
N LEU A 879 -10.73 -22.95 -1.53
CA LEU A 879 -10.48 -22.73 -0.11
C LEU A 879 -10.13 -21.25 0.02
N ASP A 880 -11.15 -20.41 0.19
CA ASP A 880 -10.98 -18.95 0.23
C ASP A 880 -10.72 -18.45 1.66
N THR A 881 -9.87 -17.43 1.76
CA THR A 881 -9.47 -16.75 2.99
C THR A 881 -9.84 -15.27 3.01
N VAL A 882 -10.61 -14.82 2.02
CA VAL A 882 -11.16 -13.50 1.81
C VAL A 882 -12.69 -13.63 1.65
N GLU A 883 -13.40 -12.52 1.79
CA GLU A 883 -14.86 -12.42 1.60
C GLU A 883 -15.05 -11.32 0.56
N SER A 884 -15.32 -11.78 -0.66
CA SER A 884 -15.49 -11.00 -1.88
C SER A 884 -16.99 -10.87 -2.10
N ALA A 885 -17.55 -9.70 -1.79
CA ALA A 885 -19.00 -9.47 -1.88
C ALA A 885 -19.53 -9.66 -3.31
N GLU A 886 -18.68 -9.48 -4.33
CA GLU A 886 -19.00 -9.72 -5.74
C GLU A 886 -19.26 -11.20 -6.10
N PHE A 887 -18.83 -12.15 -5.27
CA PHE A 887 -18.98 -13.59 -5.51
C PHE A 887 -20.02 -14.27 -4.58
N ASP A 888 -20.76 -13.47 -3.80
CA ASP A 888 -21.69 -13.93 -2.76
C ASP A 888 -21.00 -14.78 -1.66
N ASP A 889 -19.73 -14.47 -1.35
CA ASP A 889 -18.93 -15.15 -0.33
C ASP A 889 -19.62 -15.12 1.04
N ILE A 890 -19.65 -16.27 1.71
CA ILE A 890 -20.39 -16.44 2.98
C ILE A 890 -19.61 -16.03 4.22
N ASP A 891 -18.26 -16.06 4.17
CA ASP A 891 -17.32 -15.54 5.16
C ASP A 891 -15.86 -15.62 4.66
N LYS A 892 -14.93 -14.95 5.36
CA LYS A 892 -13.46 -14.90 5.09
C LYS A 892 -12.70 -16.22 5.31
N ASN A 893 -13.38 -17.37 5.37
CA ASN A 893 -12.81 -18.65 5.76
C ASN A 893 -13.72 -19.81 5.30
N HIS A 894 -14.08 -19.84 4.02
CA HIS A 894 -15.05 -20.80 3.49
C HIS A 894 -14.44 -21.78 2.49
N VAL A 895 -15.20 -22.84 2.19
CA VAL A 895 -14.90 -23.80 1.13
C VAL A 895 -16.06 -23.79 0.15
N GLY A 896 -15.75 -23.76 -1.14
CA GLY A 896 -16.74 -23.62 -2.21
C GLY A 896 -16.71 -24.74 -3.25
N ILE A 897 -17.66 -24.67 -4.19
CA ILE A 897 -17.74 -25.51 -5.38
C ILE A 897 -18.15 -24.60 -6.53
N ASP A 898 -17.28 -24.48 -7.53
CA ASP A 898 -17.34 -23.39 -8.50
C ASP A 898 -17.57 -24.00 -9.87
N ILE A 899 -18.57 -23.52 -10.60
CA ILE A 899 -18.92 -24.06 -11.93
C ILE A 899 -19.00 -22.90 -12.90
N LYS A 900 -17.95 -22.72 -13.71
CA LYS A 900 -17.79 -21.65 -14.71
C LYS A 900 -17.75 -20.21 -14.17
N SER A 901 -18.05 -20.02 -12.88
CA SER A 901 -18.05 -18.76 -12.14
C SER A 901 -17.47 -19.01 -10.75
N LEU A 902 -16.90 -17.98 -10.12
CA LEU A 902 -16.53 -17.98 -8.70
C LEU A 902 -17.69 -17.68 -7.75
N ASN A 903 -18.87 -17.31 -8.26
CA ASN A 903 -20.09 -17.36 -7.45
C ASN A 903 -20.39 -18.83 -7.12
N SER A 904 -19.92 -19.24 -5.95
CA SER A 904 -19.86 -20.63 -5.49
C SER A 904 -21.25 -21.26 -5.52
N VAL A 905 -21.42 -22.33 -6.30
CA VAL A 905 -22.76 -22.94 -6.45
C VAL A 905 -23.21 -23.68 -5.20
N GLU A 906 -22.26 -24.03 -4.32
CA GLU A 906 -22.48 -24.58 -2.98
C GLU A 906 -21.24 -24.32 -2.10
N SER A 907 -21.40 -23.56 -1.02
CA SER A 907 -20.32 -23.19 -0.10
C SER A 907 -20.68 -23.42 1.37
N ALA A 908 -19.67 -23.55 2.22
CA ALA A 908 -19.82 -23.63 3.69
C ALA A 908 -18.55 -23.15 4.41
N SER A 909 -18.73 -22.49 5.56
CA SER A 909 -17.63 -22.09 6.45
C SER A 909 -16.72 -23.28 6.76
N ALA A 910 -15.41 -23.10 6.60
CA ALA A 910 -14.45 -24.19 6.66
C ALA A 910 -14.53 -24.93 8.00
N SER A 911 -14.96 -26.18 7.92
CA SER A 911 -15.23 -27.01 9.09
C SER A 911 -15.20 -28.50 8.75
N TYR A 912 -15.12 -29.35 9.77
CA TYR A 912 -15.16 -30.81 9.61
C TYR A 912 -16.15 -31.45 10.58
N PHE A 913 -16.87 -32.48 10.12
CA PHE A 913 -17.74 -33.25 10.99
C PHE A 913 -16.92 -34.11 11.95
N SER A 914 -17.12 -33.92 13.26
CA SER A 914 -16.39 -34.65 14.30
C SER A 914 -17.24 -35.74 14.91
N ASN A 915 -17.01 -36.99 14.50
CA ASN A 915 -17.70 -38.18 15.03
C ASN A 915 -17.69 -38.26 16.57
N ALA A 916 -16.58 -37.90 17.21
CA ALA A 916 -16.45 -37.92 18.67
C ALA A 916 -17.31 -36.86 19.39
N LYS A 917 -17.74 -35.80 18.69
CA LYS A 917 -18.58 -34.71 19.23
C LYS A 917 -19.98 -34.63 18.61
N GLY A 918 -20.27 -35.41 17.56
CA GLY A 918 -21.53 -35.40 16.83
C GLY A 918 -21.87 -34.08 16.12
N LYS A 919 -20.89 -33.19 15.88
CA LYS A 919 -21.09 -31.86 15.28
C LYS A 919 -19.90 -31.40 14.45
N ASN A 920 -20.12 -30.41 13.59
CA ASN A 920 -19.05 -29.72 12.86
C ASN A 920 -18.13 -28.96 13.84
N GLN A 921 -16.84 -28.95 13.54
CA GLN A 921 -15.82 -28.15 14.20
C GLN A 921 -15.15 -27.25 13.15
N SER A 922 -15.08 -25.94 13.42
CA SER A 922 -14.43 -24.97 12.53
C SER A 922 -12.93 -25.26 12.36
N ILE A 923 -12.41 -24.96 11.17
CA ILE A 923 -10.99 -24.97 10.80
C ILE A 923 -10.67 -23.56 10.32
N LYS A 924 -9.54 -22.99 10.74
CA LYS A 924 -9.02 -21.77 10.12
C LYS A 924 -8.12 -22.16 8.94
N LEU A 925 -8.52 -21.80 7.72
CA LEU A 925 -7.76 -22.07 6.49
C LEU A 925 -6.42 -21.34 6.52
N LEU A 926 -6.45 -20.03 6.80
CA LEU A 926 -5.26 -19.19 7.02
C LEU A 926 -4.69 -19.36 8.45
N SER A 927 -4.38 -20.60 8.83
CA SER A 927 -3.68 -20.94 10.08
C SER A 927 -2.18 -21.18 9.86
N GLY A 928 -1.79 -21.57 8.65
CA GLY A 928 -0.47 -22.12 8.33
C GLY A 928 -0.28 -23.58 8.76
N ASP A 929 -1.26 -24.19 9.44
CA ASP A 929 -1.25 -25.62 9.76
C ASP A 929 -1.64 -26.45 8.51
N PRO A 930 -1.13 -27.69 8.34
CA PRO A 930 -1.52 -28.51 7.21
C PRO A 930 -2.96 -29.04 7.32
N ILE A 931 -3.72 -28.84 6.25
CA ILE A 931 -5.12 -29.24 6.09
C ILE A 931 -5.21 -30.31 5.00
N GLN A 932 -6.05 -31.31 5.22
CA GLN A 932 -6.34 -32.39 4.28
C GLN A 932 -7.69 -32.16 3.60
N ILE A 933 -7.72 -32.39 2.29
CA ILE A 933 -8.92 -32.26 1.48
C ILE A 933 -9.09 -33.54 0.67
N TRP A 934 -10.32 -34.04 0.65
CA TRP A 934 -10.76 -35.10 -0.24
C TRP A 934 -11.88 -34.60 -1.13
N VAL A 935 -11.76 -34.86 -2.43
CA VAL A 935 -12.84 -34.63 -3.40
C VAL A 935 -13.15 -35.98 -4.05
N ASP A 936 -14.34 -36.52 -3.75
CA ASP A 936 -14.85 -37.77 -4.33
C ASP A 936 -15.97 -37.43 -5.33
N TYR A 937 -15.78 -37.78 -6.60
CA TYR A 937 -16.82 -37.72 -7.62
C TYR A 937 -17.24 -39.14 -8.03
N GLU A 938 -18.48 -39.52 -7.76
CA GLU A 938 -19.03 -40.82 -8.17
C GLU A 938 -20.50 -40.70 -8.55
N GLY A 939 -20.85 -41.17 -9.75
CA GLY A 939 -22.25 -41.31 -10.16
C GLY A 939 -23.04 -40.00 -10.21
N ALA A 940 -22.37 -38.90 -10.60
CA ALA A 940 -22.87 -37.52 -10.59
C ALA A 940 -23.01 -36.85 -9.21
N LEU A 941 -22.47 -37.45 -8.14
CA LEU A 941 -22.34 -36.80 -6.83
C LEU A 941 -20.89 -36.38 -6.59
N LEU A 942 -20.66 -35.09 -6.33
CA LEU A 942 -19.38 -34.52 -5.89
C LEU A 942 -19.43 -34.27 -4.37
N ASN A 943 -18.55 -34.94 -3.63
CA ASN A 943 -18.41 -34.74 -2.19
C ASN A 943 -17.05 -34.11 -1.87
N VAL A 944 -17.07 -32.97 -1.18
CA VAL A 944 -15.87 -32.30 -0.66
C VAL A 944 -15.79 -32.52 0.84
N THR A 945 -14.67 -33.06 1.33
CA THR A 945 -14.42 -33.28 2.76
C THR A 945 -13.11 -32.61 3.15
N VAL A 946 -13.10 -31.83 4.23
CA VAL A 946 -11.92 -31.13 4.75
C VAL A 946 -11.67 -31.55 6.19
N ALA A 947 -10.42 -31.67 6.62
CA ALA A 947 -10.04 -31.91 8.02
C ALA A 947 -8.57 -31.51 8.32
N PRO A 948 -8.19 -31.19 9.57
CA PRO A 948 -6.77 -31.02 9.94
C PRO A 948 -5.93 -32.29 9.73
N LEU A 949 -4.61 -32.17 9.56
CA LEU A 949 -3.71 -33.32 9.31
C LEU A 949 -3.78 -34.44 10.37
N SER A 950 -4.07 -34.12 11.63
CA SER A 950 -4.21 -35.09 12.71
C SER A 950 -5.53 -35.87 12.72
N ILE A 951 -6.47 -35.52 11.84
CA ILE A 951 -7.83 -36.08 11.80
C ILE A 951 -7.98 -36.98 10.57
N GLN A 952 -8.43 -38.22 10.78
CA GLN A 952 -8.79 -39.12 9.67
C GLN A 952 -10.04 -38.61 8.94
N LYS A 953 -10.15 -38.91 7.63
CA LYS A 953 -11.26 -38.49 6.76
C LYS A 953 -12.62 -38.61 7.46
N PRO A 954 -13.33 -37.49 7.69
CA PRO A 954 -14.71 -37.50 8.16
C PRO A 954 -15.62 -38.39 7.30
N ASN A 955 -16.60 -39.03 7.94
CA ASN A 955 -17.64 -39.83 7.29
C ASN A 955 -18.77 -38.98 6.69
N HIS A 956 -18.92 -37.73 7.12
CA HIS A 956 -19.79 -36.74 6.52
C HIS A 956 -18.94 -35.72 5.75
N PRO A 957 -19.23 -35.46 4.46
CA PRO A 957 -18.57 -34.40 3.72
C PRO A 957 -19.01 -33.02 4.25
N LEU A 958 -18.22 -31.99 3.93
CA LEU A 958 -18.58 -30.59 4.16
C LEU A 958 -19.60 -30.10 3.12
N LEU A 959 -19.35 -30.43 1.84
CA LEU A 959 -20.21 -30.08 0.69
C LEU A 959 -20.54 -31.34 -0.11
N SER A 960 -21.73 -31.42 -0.71
CA SER A 960 -22.27 -32.62 -1.36
C SER A 960 -23.24 -32.26 -2.50
N ARG A 961 -22.70 -31.95 -3.68
CA ARG A 961 -23.48 -31.47 -4.83
C ARG A 961 -23.72 -32.54 -5.89
N SER A 962 -24.94 -32.58 -6.45
CA SER A 962 -25.23 -33.31 -7.69
C SER A 962 -24.76 -32.52 -8.91
N ILE A 963 -23.73 -32.99 -9.61
CA ILE A 963 -23.11 -32.33 -10.77
C ILE A 963 -22.95 -33.34 -11.91
N ASN A 964 -23.37 -33.00 -13.11
CA ASN A 964 -23.07 -33.78 -14.32
C ASN A 964 -21.89 -33.14 -15.07
N LEU A 965 -20.70 -33.69 -14.88
CA LEU A 965 -19.49 -33.20 -15.56
C LEU A 965 -19.57 -33.24 -17.10
N THR A 966 -20.48 -34.03 -17.68
CA THR A 966 -20.68 -34.05 -19.14
C THR A 966 -21.21 -32.72 -19.67
N ASP A 967 -21.98 -31.99 -18.86
CA ASP A 967 -22.60 -30.71 -19.25
C ASP A 967 -21.61 -29.54 -19.09
N ILE A 968 -20.56 -29.73 -18.28
CA ILE A 968 -19.44 -28.79 -18.10
C ILE A 968 -18.34 -29.07 -19.15
N PHE A 969 -18.07 -30.35 -19.44
CA PHE A 969 -16.95 -30.81 -20.26
C PHE A 969 -17.41 -31.73 -21.41
N PRO A 970 -18.02 -31.18 -22.47
CA PRO A 970 -18.55 -31.97 -23.59
C PRO A 970 -17.48 -32.82 -24.30
N ASP A 971 -16.25 -32.32 -24.38
CA ASP A 971 -15.12 -32.99 -25.05
C ASP A 971 -14.47 -34.11 -24.22
N ARG A 972 -14.93 -34.34 -22.98
CA ARG A 972 -14.51 -35.46 -22.10
C ARG A 972 -13.00 -35.59 -21.85
N LYS A 973 -12.26 -34.50 -22.08
CA LYS A 973 -10.83 -34.34 -21.85
C LYS A 973 -10.65 -33.44 -20.63
N LEU A 974 -10.26 -34.03 -19.50
CA LEU A 974 -10.12 -33.32 -18.22
C LEU A 974 -8.65 -33.24 -17.81
N PHE A 975 -8.21 -32.05 -17.44
CA PHE A 975 -6.99 -31.82 -16.67
C PHE A 975 -7.36 -31.62 -15.20
N PHE A 976 -6.45 -32.05 -14.32
CA PHE A 976 -6.57 -31.89 -12.89
C PHE A 976 -5.33 -31.16 -12.36
N GLY A 977 -5.52 -30.27 -11.41
CA GLY A 977 -4.43 -29.48 -10.86
C GLY A 977 -4.85 -28.59 -9.70
N PHE A 978 -4.00 -27.62 -9.41
CA PHE A 978 -4.25 -26.57 -8.43
C PHE A 978 -4.04 -25.20 -9.06
N SER A 979 -4.79 -24.22 -8.60
CA SER A 979 -4.55 -22.80 -8.83
C SER A 979 -4.53 -22.09 -7.49
N ALA A 980 -3.80 -20.99 -7.40
CA ALA A 980 -3.82 -20.13 -6.23
C ALA A 980 -3.40 -18.70 -6.62
N ALA A 981 -3.94 -17.71 -5.94
CA ALA A 981 -3.65 -16.30 -6.21
C ALA A 981 -3.50 -15.44 -4.95
N THR A 982 -2.85 -14.30 -5.17
CA THR A 982 -2.56 -13.24 -4.19
C THR A 982 -2.89 -11.90 -4.84
N GLY A 983 -3.27 -10.91 -4.03
CA GLY A 983 -3.60 -9.56 -4.48
C GLY A 983 -2.86 -8.53 -3.65
N THR A 984 -3.56 -7.52 -3.14
CA THR A 984 -3.09 -6.71 -2.00
C THR A 984 -3.02 -7.57 -0.73
N LEU A 985 -3.93 -8.53 -0.60
CA LEU A 985 -3.91 -9.57 0.41
C LEU A 985 -3.01 -10.74 -0.03
N VAL A 986 -2.04 -11.08 0.83
CA VAL A 986 -0.93 -11.98 0.46
C VAL A 986 -0.68 -13.08 1.51
N SER A 987 -0.53 -14.31 1.02
CA SER A 987 -0.21 -15.50 1.84
C SER A 987 0.77 -16.40 1.11
N TYR A 988 1.42 -17.33 1.82
CA TYR A 988 2.19 -18.39 1.17
C TYR A 988 1.28 -19.61 1.00
N GLN A 989 1.11 -20.06 -0.24
CA GLN A 989 0.16 -21.10 -0.61
C GLN A 989 0.90 -22.36 -1.05
N TYR A 990 0.77 -23.44 -0.27
CA TYR A 990 1.56 -24.66 -0.44
C TYR A 990 0.69 -25.91 -0.61
N ILE A 991 1.14 -26.83 -1.47
CA ILE A 991 0.69 -28.23 -1.52
C ILE A 991 1.85 -29.11 -1.03
N LEU A 992 1.59 -29.93 -0.02
CA LEU A 992 2.57 -30.84 0.60
C LEU A 992 2.57 -32.21 -0.08
N GLY A 993 1.41 -32.68 -0.50
CA GLY A 993 1.26 -33.97 -1.19
C GLY A 993 -0.09 -34.12 -1.85
N TRP A 994 -0.16 -34.98 -2.86
CA TRP A 994 -1.34 -35.17 -3.70
C TRP A 994 -1.44 -36.60 -4.23
N SER A 995 -2.57 -37.27 -4.00
CA SER A 995 -2.93 -38.53 -4.62
C SER A 995 -4.23 -38.40 -5.41
N PHE A 996 -4.27 -39.05 -6.57
CA PHE A 996 -5.40 -39.03 -7.48
C PHE A 996 -5.68 -40.43 -8.03
N SER A 997 -6.95 -40.76 -8.26
CA SER A 997 -7.38 -42.04 -8.83
C SER A 997 -8.68 -41.91 -9.60
N ARG A 998 -8.88 -42.73 -10.64
CA ARG A 998 -10.16 -42.84 -11.37
C ARG A 998 -11.27 -43.54 -10.56
N SER A 999 -10.95 -44.11 -9.40
CA SER A 999 -11.92 -44.72 -8.47
C SER A 999 -11.49 -44.54 -7.03
N ARG A 1000 -12.44 -44.25 -6.13
CA ARG A 1000 -12.23 -44.20 -4.67
C ARG A 1000 -11.64 -45.51 -4.11
N MET A 1001 -11.94 -46.66 -4.73
CA MET A 1001 -11.37 -47.97 -4.31
C MET A 1001 -9.87 -48.12 -4.64
N LEU A 1002 -9.36 -47.34 -5.58
CA LEU A 1002 -7.97 -47.40 -6.07
C LEU A 1002 -7.12 -46.21 -5.59
N LEU A 1003 -7.70 -45.27 -4.83
CA LEU A 1003 -6.98 -44.14 -4.26
C LEU A 1003 -5.98 -44.64 -3.20
N GLN A 1004 -4.71 -44.27 -3.36
CA GLN A 1004 -3.66 -44.59 -2.40
C GLN A 1004 -3.59 -43.49 -1.33
N SER A 1005 -3.46 -43.87 -0.07
CA SER A 1005 -3.33 -42.90 1.03
C SER A 1005 -1.95 -42.23 0.99
N LEU A 1006 -1.93 -40.91 1.21
CA LEU A 1006 -0.67 -40.18 1.41
C LEU A 1006 0.08 -40.68 2.65
N ASP A 1007 1.40 -40.80 2.53
CA ASP A 1007 2.31 -41.14 3.62
C ASP A 1007 2.78 -39.86 4.32
N PHE A 1008 2.13 -39.52 5.42
CA PHE A 1008 2.40 -38.31 6.19
C PHE A 1008 3.84 -38.23 6.73
N SER A 1009 4.54 -39.37 6.88
CA SER A 1009 5.94 -39.38 7.31
C SER A 1009 6.92 -38.87 6.24
N LYS A 1010 6.47 -38.80 4.98
CA LYS A 1010 7.25 -38.32 3.83
C LYS A 1010 6.83 -36.92 3.35
N LEU A 1011 5.85 -36.28 3.98
CA LEU A 1011 5.42 -34.95 3.56
C LEU A 1011 6.49 -33.89 3.90
N PRO A 1012 6.73 -32.91 3.00
CA PRO A 1012 7.66 -31.82 3.23
C PRO A 1012 7.24 -30.95 4.42
N GLN A 1013 8.24 -30.38 5.12
CA GLN A 1013 8.02 -29.41 6.19
C GLN A 1013 7.61 -28.05 5.62
N ILE A 1014 6.69 -27.35 6.31
CA ILE A 1014 6.26 -26.01 5.92
C ILE A 1014 7.28 -24.98 6.41
N PRO A 1015 7.79 -24.08 5.55
CA PRO A 1015 8.55 -22.91 5.98
C PRO A 1015 7.61 -21.95 6.71
N HIS A 1016 7.63 -21.93 8.03
CA HIS A 1016 6.99 -20.86 8.80
C HIS A 1016 7.90 -19.62 8.77
N PRO A 1017 7.49 -18.51 8.13
CA PRO A 1017 8.27 -17.28 8.12
C PRO A 1017 8.29 -16.74 9.55
N LYS A 1018 9.41 -16.93 10.25
CA LYS A 1018 9.59 -16.32 11.56
C LYS A 1018 9.60 -14.81 11.35
N ALA A 1019 8.64 -14.10 11.95
CA ALA A 1019 8.85 -12.70 12.27
C ALA A 1019 10.23 -12.59 12.95
N LYS A 1020 11.01 -11.55 12.61
CA LYS A 1020 12.20 -11.23 13.42
C LYS A 1020 11.70 -11.02 14.85
N GLN A 1021 11.94 -12.01 15.71
CA GLN A 1021 11.81 -11.83 17.14
C GLN A 1021 12.88 -10.82 17.53
N GLU A 1022 12.49 -9.54 17.61
CA GLU A 1022 13.03 -8.71 18.66
C GLU A 1022 12.86 -9.50 19.95
N GLN A 1023 13.97 -9.76 20.65
CA GLN A 1023 13.94 -10.46 21.92
C GLN A 1023 13.16 -9.58 22.91
N THR A 1024 11.87 -9.90 23.10
CA THR A 1024 11.06 -9.28 24.13
C THR A 1024 11.68 -9.62 25.47
N SER A 1025 12.37 -8.63 26.03
CA SER A 1025 13.11 -8.79 27.28
C SER A 1025 12.19 -9.35 28.38
N PRO A 1026 12.70 -10.18 29.32
CA PRO A 1026 11.90 -10.71 30.43
C PRO A 1026 11.19 -9.63 31.26
N LEU A 1027 11.66 -8.38 31.22
CA LEU A 1027 10.99 -7.23 31.83
C LEU A 1027 9.56 -7.01 31.31
N LEU A 1028 9.23 -7.30 30.05
CA LEU A 1028 7.88 -7.01 29.52
C LEU A 1028 6.81 -7.93 30.15
N ILE A 1029 7.19 -9.17 30.51
CA ILE A 1029 6.33 -10.11 31.23
C ILE A 1029 6.15 -9.67 32.69
N VAL A 1030 7.17 -9.05 33.29
CA VAL A 1030 7.10 -8.47 34.64
C VAL A 1030 6.20 -7.22 34.66
N LEU A 1031 6.37 -6.30 33.70
CA LEU A 1031 5.60 -5.05 33.61
C LEU A 1031 4.09 -5.27 33.41
N LEU A 1032 3.69 -6.37 32.77
CA LEU A 1032 2.28 -6.78 32.64
C LEU A 1032 1.68 -7.35 33.94
N MET A 1033 2.51 -7.86 34.85
CA MET A 1033 2.05 -8.31 36.17
C MET A 1033 1.91 -7.16 37.17
N ASP A 1034 2.74 -6.12 37.06
CA ASP A 1034 2.62 -4.91 37.91
C ASP A 1034 1.29 -4.16 37.65
N SER A 1035 0.89 -4.04 36.37
CA SER A 1035 -0.30 -3.28 35.92
C SER A 1035 -1.64 -3.73 36.52
N ILE A 1036 -1.78 -5.00 36.94
CA ILE A 1036 -3.05 -5.47 37.56
C ILE A 1036 -3.20 -5.02 39.02
N VAL A 1037 -2.09 -4.72 39.70
CA VAL A 1037 -2.08 -4.22 41.08
C VAL A 1037 -2.51 -2.75 41.14
N ASP A 1038 -2.26 -1.99 40.08
CA ASP A 1038 -2.72 -0.60 39.92
C ASP A 1038 -4.25 -0.47 39.81
N ALA A 1039 -4.97 -1.57 39.54
CA ALA A 1039 -6.43 -1.61 39.50
C ALA A 1039 -7.08 -1.68 40.91
N ILE A 1040 -6.29 -1.77 41.99
CA ILE A 1040 -6.80 -1.89 43.36
C ILE A 1040 -7.20 -0.51 43.90
N ASP A 1041 -8.43 -0.40 44.40
CA ASP A 1041 -8.98 0.86 44.90
C ASP A 1041 -8.18 1.39 46.11
N THR A 1042 -7.60 2.59 45.94
CA THR A 1042 -6.80 3.28 46.97
C THR A 1042 -7.55 3.51 48.29
N ARG A 1043 -8.90 3.51 48.29
CA ARG A 1043 -9.74 3.62 49.49
C ARG A 1043 -9.65 2.40 50.42
N LEU A 1044 -9.12 1.27 49.95
CA LEU A 1044 -8.85 0.08 50.77
C LEU A 1044 -7.68 0.27 51.76
N GLY A 1045 -6.98 1.41 51.71
CA GLY A 1045 -6.02 1.83 52.74
C GLY A 1045 -4.80 0.92 52.93
N GLY A 1046 -4.52 0.05 51.96
CA GLY A 1046 -3.42 -0.93 52.02
C GLY A 1046 -3.65 -2.10 52.99
N GLN A 1047 -4.87 -2.29 53.52
CA GLN A 1047 -5.19 -3.41 54.42
C GLN A 1047 -5.80 -4.60 53.67
N TYR A 1048 -5.03 -5.17 52.73
CA TYR A 1048 -5.42 -6.35 51.95
C TYR A 1048 -4.18 -7.22 51.63
N SER A 1049 -4.38 -8.52 51.40
CA SER A 1049 -3.34 -9.37 50.82
C SER A 1049 -3.23 -9.08 49.32
N VAL A 1050 -2.02 -8.79 48.84
CA VAL A 1050 -1.77 -8.52 47.41
C VAL A 1050 -2.04 -9.78 46.60
N GLU A 1051 -1.64 -10.94 47.11
CA GLU A 1051 -1.83 -12.25 46.49
C GLU A 1051 -3.31 -12.60 46.31
N GLU A 1052 -4.12 -12.41 47.36
CA GLU A 1052 -5.57 -12.62 47.29
C GLU A 1052 -6.25 -11.60 46.36
N THR A 1053 -5.80 -10.35 46.36
CA THR A 1053 -6.39 -9.31 45.51
C THR A 1053 -6.07 -9.53 44.03
N VAL A 1054 -4.83 -9.90 43.69
CA VAL A 1054 -4.42 -10.29 42.33
C VAL A 1054 -5.17 -11.55 41.87
N MET A 1055 -5.39 -12.52 42.77
CA MET A 1055 -6.20 -13.72 42.50
C MET A 1055 -7.65 -13.34 42.16
N VAL A 1056 -8.29 -12.50 42.98
CA VAL A 1056 -9.68 -12.06 42.75
C VAL A 1056 -9.82 -11.22 41.48
N LEU A 1057 -8.86 -10.33 41.17
CA LEU A 1057 -8.86 -9.55 39.93
C LEU A 1057 -8.68 -10.43 38.68
N LYS A 1058 -7.75 -11.39 38.72
CA LYS A 1058 -7.58 -12.38 37.64
C LYS A 1058 -8.82 -13.25 37.45
N LEU A 1059 -9.42 -13.71 38.55
CA LEU A 1059 -10.65 -14.50 38.50
C LEU A 1059 -11.82 -13.68 37.94
N GLY A 1060 -11.95 -12.42 38.33
CA GLY A 1060 -12.92 -11.46 37.77
C GLY A 1060 -12.78 -11.32 36.25
N LEU A 1061 -11.56 -11.13 35.75
CA LEU A 1061 -11.27 -11.06 34.31
C LEU A 1061 -11.73 -12.30 33.55
N ILE A 1062 -11.46 -13.51 34.06
CA ILE A 1062 -11.91 -14.77 33.42
C ILE A 1062 -13.45 -14.90 33.50
N CYS A 1063 -14.07 -14.53 34.63
CA CYS A 1063 -15.54 -14.48 34.77
C CYS A 1063 -16.20 -13.50 33.78
N THR A 1064 -15.51 -12.43 33.37
CA THR A 1064 -15.98 -11.47 32.37
C THR A 1064 -15.66 -11.83 30.90
N ASN A 1065 -15.02 -12.98 30.63
CA ASN A 1065 -14.64 -13.36 29.26
C ASN A 1065 -15.87 -13.32 28.32
N ILE A 1066 -15.75 -12.71 27.13
CA ILE A 1066 -16.87 -12.60 26.19
C ILE A 1066 -17.39 -13.98 25.72
N VAL A 1067 -16.52 -14.99 25.67
CA VAL A 1067 -16.84 -16.38 25.35
C VAL A 1067 -17.40 -17.07 26.61
N ALA A 1068 -18.71 -17.33 26.62
CA ALA A 1068 -19.39 -17.94 27.77
C ALA A 1068 -18.79 -19.30 28.20
N GLU A 1069 -18.34 -20.12 27.25
CA GLU A 1069 -17.72 -21.43 27.50
C GLU A 1069 -16.32 -21.32 28.16
N SER A 1070 -15.69 -20.14 28.11
CA SER A 1070 -14.38 -19.87 28.74
C SER A 1070 -14.50 -19.25 30.14
N ARG A 1071 -15.73 -19.01 30.63
CA ARG A 1071 -15.98 -18.57 32.01
C ARG A 1071 -15.96 -19.76 32.96
N PRO A 1072 -15.36 -19.64 34.15
CA PRO A 1072 -15.38 -20.72 35.14
C PRO A 1072 -16.79 -20.96 35.67
N THR A 1073 -17.10 -22.22 35.99
CA THR A 1073 -18.36 -22.54 36.71
C THR A 1073 -18.30 -21.98 38.13
N MET A 1074 -19.47 -21.75 38.75
CA MET A 1074 -19.51 -21.20 40.12
C MET A 1074 -18.82 -22.13 41.15
N GLU A 1075 -18.78 -23.44 40.89
CA GLU A 1075 -18.00 -24.41 41.66
C GLU A 1075 -16.49 -24.15 41.52
N GLN A 1076 -16.00 -23.97 40.28
CA GLN A 1076 -14.59 -23.65 40.02
C GLN A 1076 -14.20 -22.29 40.63
N VAL A 1077 -15.06 -21.27 40.54
CA VAL A 1077 -14.85 -19.96 41.19
C VAL A 1077 -14.63 -20.13 42.70
N ILE A 1078 -15.46 -20.92 43.37
CA ILE A 1078 -15.31 -21.21 44.81
C ILE A 1078 -14.03 -22.02 45.09
N GLN A 1079 -13.66 -22.96 44.21
CA GLN A 1079 -12.42 -23.74 44.35
C GLN A 1079 -11.16 -22.87 44.16
N TYR A 1080 -11.17 -21.88 43.27
CA TYR A 1080 -10.08 -20.91 43.09
C TYR A 1080 -9.97 -19.95 44.29
N ILE A 1081 -11.09 -19.36 44.75
CA ILE A 1081 -11.10 -18.44 45.91
C ILE A 1081 -10.60 -19.13 47.18
N ASN A 1082 -10.99 -20.38 47.41
CA ASN A 1082 -10.51 -21.17 48.56
C ASN A 1082 -9.09 -21.75 48.35
N GLN A 1083 -8.39 -21.41 47.27
CA GLN A 1083 -7.05 -21.90 46.91
C GLN A 1083 -6.96 -23.44 46.75
N ASN A 1084 -8.09 -24.12 46.59
CA ASN A 1084 -8.17 -25.57 46.39
C ASN A 1084 -7.78 -26.00 44.96
N LEU A 1085 -7.86 -25.08 43.99
CA LEU A 1085 -7.25 -25.21 42.67
C LEU A 1085 -6.43 -23.95 42.31
N PRO A 1086 -5.34 -24.10 41.54
CA PRO A 1086 -4.62 -22.96 40.97
C PRO A 1086 -5.43 -22.29 39.85
N LEU A 1087 -5.38 -20.96 39.77
CA LEU A 1087 -5.99 -20.20 38.68
C LEU A 1087 -5.38 -20.58 37.30
N PRO A 1088 -6.18 -20.62 36.22
CA PRO A 1088 -5.65 -20.78 34.87
C PRO A 1088 -4.75 -19.61 34.46
N ASN A 1089 -3.63 -19.89 33.81
CA ASN A 1089 -2.80 -18.86 33.18
C ASN A 1089 -3.45 -18.37 31.88
N PHE A 1090 -3.69 -17.06 31.78
CA PHE A 1090 -4.13 -16.38 30.56
C PHE A 1090 -3.21 -15.19 30.26
N SER A 1091 -3.16 -14.76 29.00
CA SER A 1091 -2.38 -13.62 28.53
C SER A 1091 -3.30 -12.49 28.04
N PRO A 1092 -2.80 -11.26 27.86
CA PRO A 1092 -3.59 -10.16 27.28
C PRO A 1092 -4.05 -10.40 25.82
N GLY A 1093 -3.55 -11.45 25.16
CA GLY A 1093 -4.01 -11.91 23.84
C GLY A 1093 -4.88 -13.17 23.89
N SER A 1094 -5.30 -13.64 25.07
CA SER A 1094 -6.22 -14.77 25.20
C SER A 1094 -7.62 -14.37 24.75
N LEU A 1095 -8.23 -15.22 23.91
CA LEU A 1095 -9.53 -14.95 23.29
C LEU A 1095 -10.58 -14.51 24.33
N GLY A 1096 -11.15 -13.32 24.09
CA GLY A 1096 -12.25 -12.78 24.91
C GLY A 1096 -11.87 -12.07 26.21
N ILE A 1097 -10.58 -11.86 26.50
CA ILE A 1097 -10.11 -11.01 27.60
C ILE A 1097 -9.29 -9.85 27.00
N GLY A 1098 -9.76 -8.61 27.18
CA GLY A 1098 -9.04 -7.40 26.76
C GLY A 1098 -9.37 -6.82 25.39
N VAL A 1099 -10.36 -7.37 24.67
CA VAL A 1099 -10.82 -6.83 23.38
C VAL A 1099 -11.78 -5.65 23.60
N SER A 1100 -11.43 -4.46 23.10
CA SER A 1100 -12.34 -3.31 23.00
C SER A 1100 -13.07 -3.30 21.66
N THR A 1101 -14.05 -4.19 21.49
CA THR A 1101 -14.95 -4.19 20.34
C THR A 1101 -16.16 -3.26 20.57
N PRO A 1102 -16.59 -2.48 19.56
CA PRO A 1102 -17.95 -1.94 19.54
C PRO A 1102 -18.94 -3.11 19.41
N VAL A 1103 -19.90 -3.22 20.32
CA VAL A 1103 -20.90 -4.30 20.30
C VAL A 1103 -22.06 -3.90 19.39
N LEU A 1104 -22.09 -4.45 18.18
CA LEU A 1104 -23.25 -4.39 17.30
C LEU A 1104 -24.14 -5.61 17.59
N LEU A 1105 -25.28 -5.38 18.26
CA LEU A 1105 -26.12 -6.44 18.85
C LEU A 1105 -27.43 -6.64 18.08
N GLU A 1106 -27.37 -7.14 16.85
CA GLU A 1106 -28.57 -7.53 16.08
C GLU A 1106 -28.42 -8.88 15.38
N SER A 1107 -28.76 -9.99 16.08
CA SER A 1107 -29.21 -11.24 15.43
C SER A 1107 -29.83 -12.30 16.39
N VAL A 1108 -30.56 -11.90 17.45
CA VAL A 1108 -31.32 -12.87 18.29
C VAL A 1108 -32.77 -12.45 18.56
N PHE A 1109 -33.44 -11.76 17.64
CA PHE A 1109 -34.91 -11.63 17.64
C PHE A 1109 -35.48 -11.43 16.24
N ASN A 1110 -35.77 -12.52 15.53
CA ASN A 1110 -36.88 -12.58 14.56
C ASN A 1110 -37.23 -14.03 14.19
N SER A 1111 -38.02 -14.70 15.04
CA SER A 1111 -38.64 -15.99 14.71
C SER A 1111 -39.99 -16.19 15.41
N ARG A 1112 -41.03 -15.56 14.85
CA ARG A 1112 -42.49 -15.88 14.85
C ARG A 1112 -43.19 -14.73 14.12
N SER A 1113 -44.13 -14.94 13.21
CA SER A 1113 -45.20 -15.96 13.14
C SER A 1113 -45.34 -16.51 11.69
N SER A 1114 -46.13 -17.55 11.38
CA SER A 1114 -47.35 -18.04 12.03
C SER A 1114 -47.63 -19.53 11.77
N LEU A 1115 -48.26 -20.19 12.76
CA LEU A 1115 -49.39 -21.13 12.64
C LEU A 1115 -49.62 -21.79 14.01
N ALA A 1116 -50.87 -21.82 14.46
CA ALA A 1116 -51.33 -22.50 15.68
C ALA A 1116 -52.18 -23.74 15.26
N PRO A 1117 -52.47 -24.74 16.12
CA PRO A 1117 -53.30 -24.51 17.32
C PRO A 1117 -52.99 -25.35 18.59
N SER A 1118 -53.47 -24.81 19.73
CA SER A 1118 -53.98 -25.46 20.96
C SER A 1118 -53.43 -26.80 21.48
N ILE A 1119 -53.05 -26.83 22.78
CA ILE A 1119 -53.67 -27.64 23.87
C ILE A 1119 -53.21 -27.11 25.25
N SER A 1120 -54.00 -27.33 26.29
CA SER A 1120 -53.91 -26.79 27.66
C SER A 1120 -52.95 -27.55 28.63
N PRO A 1121 -52.59 -26.98 29.81
CA PRO A 1121 -51.47 -27.45 30.66
C PRO A 1121 -51.89 -28.44 31.77
N PRO A 1122 -50.93 -29.00 32.55
CA PRO A 1122 -50.79 -28.50 33.94
C PRO A 1122 -49.38 -28.52 34.61
N SER A 1123 -49.25 -27.63 35.61
CA SER A 1123 -48.55 -27.76 36.92
C SER A 1123 -47.01 -27.98 37.08
N SER A 1124 -46.37 -26.99 37.75
CA SER A 1124 -45.37 -27.06 38.86
C SER A 1124 -44.09 -27.92 38.69
N HIS A 1125 -42.86 -27.37 38.80
CA HIS A 1125 -42.31 -26.74 40.01
C HIS A 1125 -40.98 -25.96 39.75
N ASN A 1126 -40.75 -24.93 40.59
CA ASN A 1126 -39.47 -24.36 41.06
C ASN A 1126 -38.25 -24.22 40.11
N SER A 1127 -37.89 -22.98 39.78
CA SER A 1127 -36.72 -22.29 40.39
C SER A 1127 -36.60 -20.84 39.87
N MET A 1128 -36.53 -19.86 40.77
CA MET A 1128 -36.26 -18.47 40.38
C MET A 1128 -34.75 -18.19 40.38
N PHE A 1129 -34.25 -17.61 39.30
CA PHE A 1129 -33.14 -16.66 39.36
C PHE A 1129 -33.48 -15.46 38.48
N VAL A 1130 -33.47 -14.26 39.08
CA VAL A 1130 -33.71 -12.99 38.40
C VAL A 1130 -32.40 -12.21 38.39
N THR A 1131 -31.95 -11.81 37.21
CA THR A 1131 -30.92 -10.79 37.03
C THR A 1131 -31.47 -9.68 36.15
N HIS A 1132 -31.78 -8.53 36.74
CA HIS A 1132 -32.04 -7.31 35.98
C HIS A 1132 -30.71 -6.73 35.52
N THR A 1133 -30.56 -6.48 34.22
CA THR A 1133 -29.50 -5.64 33.67
C THR A 1133 -30.03 -4.21 33.57
N ILE A 1134 -29.34 -3.25 34.19
CA ILE A 1134 -29.69 -1.83 34.11
C ILE A 1134 -29.15 -1.28 32.79
N THR A 1135 -30.03 -0.75 31.94
CA THR A 1135 -29.68 0.05 30.77
C THR A 1135 -29.85 1.54 31.09
N TYR A 1136 -28.85 2.35 30.69
CA TYR A 1136 -28.70 3.80 30.90
C TYR A 1136 -28.32 4.30 32.29
N GLY A 1137 -27.27 5.15 32.30
CA GLY A 1137 -26.85 5.97 33.43
C GLY A 1137 -25.46 6.59 33.20
N ASP A 1138 -25.41 7.88 32.85
CA ASP A 1138 -24.19 8.68 33.00
C ASP A 1138 -23.83 8.83 34.47
N GLY A 1139 -22.55 8.66 34.84
CA GLY A 1139 -22.15 8.73 36.24
C GLY A 1139 -20.64 8.70 36.50
N ARG A 1140 -20.02 9.89 36.42
CA ARG A 1140 -18.72 10.34 37.01
C ARG A 1140 -17.59 9.32 37.22
#